data_AF-A0A3A9GFN1-F1
#
_entry.id   AF-A0A3A9GFN1-F1
#
_cell.length_a   1.000
_cell.length_b   1.000
_cell.length_c   1.000
_cell.angle_alpha   90.00
_cell.angle_beta   90.00
_cell.angle_gamma   90.00
#
_symmetry.space_group_name_H-M   'P 1'
#
loop_
_entity.id
_entity.type
_entity.pdbx_description
1 polymer ?
#
loop_
_entity_poly.entity_id
_entity_poly.type
_entity_poly.pdbx_seq_one_letter_code
_entity_poly.pdbx_strand_id
1 'polypeptide(L)'
;MENISSSEYNDVIHAYSMLLEQLGTGKVDKQFFQYVSAVYSFAQIAGEDMREQMAAEIYGVLKEQDNVGVTFSVFSFLLRLDAKAEYLEEFLQKLRSLQKICSLEWEIADYYYRQLNQIRLKQPQCDTENVRILLSELARRGVTSCMRRLNVAVRPVAFEERNAHRAVVLTEEFLEDGSEHMEQVLECCYELQHTLGKKVLLVNTAEAVSRVGEVSFFGPEYGSVDDSLGNKNQVEWREERIDFFQCMDLFSELERAEDAIKKILEYNPGMVFHIGNSSFLAGIIDEWMPVMSIGGVYGRYAVSGTEFQAAFESKEEFQQEFAAIAREFEETIGDERNLRLRLVFPADFFQDENRIVPHYEEGTWETYSIHPGRKKLWAVELGMLKEVIRICEKYGIHYFAYKGTLLGAVKRQGFFPWDYDIDLAMKREDYEKFAEVAPKELEERYCLMDGSFVPQWEEFKIQILCRADVKELLEGKKKFTVFPAPPSVHIAILDYLPAQKKEKERQQEILRDIFELMFRIDYNGELAGHSVLEFEKLKQSLGYNINETASVKNQLVQLQQLVSGWCEADKSAGLFQSIDYYNGRRQCWRSFQAEWFEEEEQVPFENQTIPAPRQYSPLLEVLYGNSWQEERCTIIQVDEEVYMNLDKSLYNEEELLKYKRDFFEEEKLELHFTGCNIVGNFFIEKKMKCAWAASIKVLKEVERVCKRNGLLYFVDWGTLLGTVRHKGFIPWDDDIDIAMKREDYNRFREIAETELPAGYCLVDEVFNEGWTTNVSRVINVPDLHKGFIVPHTEKEEEFFGCPYIIGIDIYILDHIPLDKEEADLQMDLFANAIKLKYDLRDNGNKVTREIRDRAKAMEKACNFKFKNDSTILSQSLKLIGAISQLYGPEDGDELGYMYTRFQSRRIVYRKEWFESSVSLPFETTTVEVPKEYMKVIMVEVGVSWKVGYRGGASHDYPFYKKQERDLEKQGIVIS
;
A
#
# COMPACT_ATOMS: atom_id res chain seq x y z
N MET A 1 16.08 -0.24 46.67
CA MET A 1 15.97 -1.60 47.24
C MET A 1 14.91 -1.73 48.36
N GLU A 2 14.07 -0.72 48.67
CA GLU A 2 13.11 -0.83 49.79
C GLU A 2 11.63 -1.11 49.40
N ASN A 3 11.29 -1.31 48.12
CA ASN A 3 9.89 -1.42 47.66
C ASN A 3 9.59 -2.62 46.74
N ILE A 4 10.07 -3.83 47.05
CA ILE A 4 9.62 -5.05 46.36
C ILE A 4 8.80 -5.87 47.35
N SER A 5 7.58 -6.25 46.98
CA SER A 5 6.75 -7.12 47.83
C SER A 5 7.41 -8.50 47.97
N SER A 6 7.18 -9.18 49.09
CA SER A 6 7.77 -10.51 49.32
C SER A 6 7.34 -11.57 48.29
N SER A 7 6.22 -11.36 47.56
CA SER A 7 5.83 -12.26 46.46
C SER A 7 6.57 -11.95 45.16
N GLU A 8 6.72 -10.68 44.76
CA GLU A 8 7.47 -10.30 43.55
C GLU A 8 8.95 -10.67 43.66
N TYR A 9 9.52 -10.58 44.87
CA TYR A 9 10.88 -11.04 45.13
C TYR A 9 11.02 -12.56 44.96
N ASN A 10 10.00 -13.34 45.38
CA ASN A 10 9.98 -14.79 45.20
C ASN A 10 9.79 -15.18 43.71
N ASP A 11 9.01 -14.42 42.96
CA ASP A 11 8.78 -14.66 41.52
C ASP A 11 10.05 -14.38 40.70
N VAL A 12 10.78 -13.32 41.05
CA VAL A 12 12.09 -13.01 40.44
C VAL A 12 13.13 -14.06 40.80
N ILE A 13 13.20 -14.50 42.06
CA ILE A 13 14.11 -15.58 42.48
C ILE A 13 13.79 -16.88 41.72
N HIS A 14 12.51 -17.18 41.53
CA HIS A 14 12.09 -18.34 40.75
C HIS A 14 12.51 -18.20 39.28
N ALA A 15 12.22 -17.08 38.64
CA ALA A 15 12.63 -16.80 37.26
C ALA A 15 14.15 -16.82 37.08
N TYR A 16 14.91 -16.28 38.04
CA TYR A 16 16.37 -16.29 38.03
C TYR A 16 16.93 -17.71 38.19
N SER A 17 16.33 -18.53 39.06
CA SER A 17 16.72 -19.93 39.23
C SER A 17 16.43 -20.78 37.99
N MET A 18 15.25 -20.60 37.36
CA MET A 18 14.89 -21.27 36.10
C MET A 18 15.77 -20.84 34.94
N LEU A 19 16.15 -19.56 34.88
CA LEU A 19 17.10 -19.06 33.90
C LEU A 19 18.47 -19.75 34.04
N LEU A 20 19.04 -19.82 35.25
CA LEU A 20 20.33 -20.48 35.47
C LEU A 20 20.28 -21.99 35.18
N GLU A 21 19.18 -22.67 35.54
CA GLU A 21 19.00 -24.10 35.24
C GLU A 21 18.93 -24.38 33.73
N GLN A 22 18.16 -23.59 32.99
CA GLN A 22 18.02 -23.78 31.54
C GLN A 22 19.29 -23.40 30.77
N LEU A 23 19.99 -22.34 31.21
CA LEU A 23 21.30 -21.98 30.67
C LEU A 23 22.36 -23.06 30.96
N GLY A 24 22.34 -23.66 32.15
CA GLY A 24 23.30 -24.70 32.54
C GLY A 24 23.04 -26.07 31.93
N THR A 25 21.79 -26.36 31.53
CA THR A 25 21.42 -27.62 30.89
C THR A 25 21.36 -27.54 29.37
N GLY A 26 21.38 -26.32 28.79
CA GLY A 26 21.20 -26.08 27.36
C GLY A 26 19.80 -26.41 26.82
N LYS A 27 18.84 -26.71 27.71
CA LYS A 27 17.46 -27.08 27.35
C LYS A 27 16.50 -25.96 27.74
N VAL A 28 16.12 -25.17 26.76
CA VAL A 28 15.18 -24.05 26.91
C VAL A 28 13.75 -24.46 26.66
N ASP A 29 12.82 -24.00 27.50
CA ASP A 29 11.39 -24.21 27.34
C ASP A 29 10.67 -22.97 26.76
N LYS A 30 9.35 -23.07 26.57
CA LYS A 30 8.54 -21.97 26.02
C LYS A 30 8.44 -20.74 26.93
N GLN A 31 8.79 -20.87 28.21
CA GLN A 31 8.75 -19.79 29.20
C GLN A 31 10.12 -19.11 29.36
N PHE A 32 11.17 -19.59 28.68
CA PHE A 32 12.52 -19.04 28.73
C PHE A 32 12.57 -17.51 28.59
N PHE A 33 11.91 -16.95 27.57
CA PHE A 33 11.88 -15.49 27.38
C PHE A 33 11.11 -14.74 28.47
N GLN A 34 10.16 -15.39 29.14
CA GLN A 34 9.46 -14.81 30.29
C GLN A 34 10.39 -14.74 31.51
N TYR A 35 11.21 -15.77 31.73
CA TYR A 35 12.24 -15.77 32.77
C TYR A 35 13.31 -14.69 32.49
N VAL A 36 13.78 -14.59 31.25
CA VAL A 36 14.72 -13.54 30.82
C VAL A 36 14.13 -12.15 31.06
N SER A 37 12.87 -11.92 30.67
CA SER A 37 12.21 -10.64 30.85
C SER A 37 12.06 -10.27 32.32
N ALA A 38 11.69 -11.23 33.19
CA ALA A 38 11.54 -10.99 34.62
C ALA A 38 12.88 -10.64 35.29
N VAL A 39 13.95 -11.36 34.93
CA VAL A 39 15.31 -11.11 35.42
C VAL A 39 15.84 -9.77 34.92
N TYR A 40 15.56 -9.40 33.66
CA TYR A 40 15.94 -8.11 33.08
C TYR A 40 15.25 -6.94 33.79
N SER A 41 13.93 -7.01 33.98
CA SER A 41 13.17 -5.99 34.69
C SER A 41 13.66 -5.79 36.13
N PHE A 42 14.06 -6.88 36.80
CA PHE A 42 14.68 -6.79 38.12
C PHE A 42 16.08 -6.15 38.08
N ALA A 43 16.91 -6.51 37.10
CA ALA A 43 18.26 -5.95 36.95
C ALA A 43 18.25 -4.43 36.71
N GLN A 44 17.19 -3.87 36.09
CA GLN A 44 17.04 -2.42 35.90
C GLN A 44 16.89 -1.65 37.22
N ILE A 45 16.38 -2.30 38.27
CA ILE A 45 16.09 -1.67 39.57
C ILE A 45 16.99 -2.18 40.71
N ALA A 46 17.80 -3.21 40.45
CA ALA A 46 18.79 -3.76 41.36
C ALA A 46 19.98 -2.80 41.55
N GLY A 47 20.67 -2.89 42.69
CA GLY A 47 21.91 -2.14 42.93
C GLY A 47 23.10 -2.70 42.16
N GLU A 48 24.18 -1.94 42.08
CA GLU A 48 25.39 -2.27 41.30
C GLU A 48 26.01 -3.61 41.71
N ASP A 49 26.25 -3.82 43.01
CA ASP A 49 26.79 -5.07 43.55
C ASP A 49 25.95 -6.30 43.17
N MET A 50 24.62 -6.16 43.19
CA MET A 50 23.69 -7.24 42.84
C MET A 50 23.74 -7.55 41.34
N ARG A 51 23.85 -6.52 40.49
CA ARG A 51 24.00 -6.69 39.05
C ARG A 51 25.33 -7.34 38.69
N GLU A 52 26.41 -6.97 39.37
CA GLU A 52 27.73 -7.60 39.20
C GLU A 52 27.70 -9.07 39.59
N GLN A 53 27.05 -9.40 40.72
CA GLN A 53 26.89 -10.78 41.16
C GLN A 53 26.07 -11.61 40.15
N MET A 54 24.94 -11.08 39.67
CA MET A 54 24.12 -11.76 38.67
C MET A 54 24.87 -11.99 37.35
N ALA A 55 25.64 -11.00 36.91
CA ALA A 55 26.48 -11.12 35.71
C ALA A 55 27.57 -12.19 35.88
N ALA A 56 28.20 -12.27 37.06
CA ALA A 56 29.22 -13.26 37.37
C ALA A 56 28.66 -14.70 37.42
N GLU A 57 27.48 -14.89 38.01
CA GLU A 57 26.81 -16.20 38.11
C GLU A 57 26.37 -16.70 36.72
N ILE A 58 25.74 -15.84 35.92
CA ILE A 58 25.34 -16.16 34.54
C ILE A 58 26.58 -16.49 33.69
N TYR A 59 27.65 -15.70 33.81
CA TYR A 59 28.91 -15.95 33.12
C TYR A 59 29.54 -17.30 33.52
N GLY A 60 29.48 -17.66 34.81
CA GLY A 60 29.96 -18.94 35.31
C GLY A 60 29.26 -20.13 34.64
N VAL A 61 27.94 -20.06 34.49
CA VAL A 61 27.14 -21.10 33.82
C VAL A 61 27.43 -21.18 32.32
N LEU A 62 27.57 -20.03 31.65
CA LEU A 62 27.83 -19.98 30.21
C LEU A 62 29.24 -20.43 29.82
N LYS A 63 30.23 -20.21 30.68
CA LYS A 63 31.63 -20.59 30.42
C LYS A 63 31.84 -22.11 30.35
N GLU A 64 30.95 -22.90 30.93
CA GLU A 64 31.02 -24.37 30.92
C GLU A 64 30.30 -25.02 29.72
N GLN A 65 29.71 -24.22 28.82
CA GLN A 65 28.93 -24.70 27.66
C GLN A 65 29.64 -24.36 26.33
N ASP A 66 29.98 -25.39 25.54
CA ASP A 66 30.71 -25.23 24.27
C ASP A 66 29.83 -24.75 23.08
N ASN A 67 28.51 -24.56 23.24
CA ASN A 67 27.60 -24.28 22.12
C ASN A 67 26.34 -23.47 22.47
N VAL A 68 26.41 -22.53 23.43
CA VAL A 68 25.30 -21.60 23.70
C VAL A 68 25.83 -20.18 23.82
N GLY A 69 25.15 -19.22 23.19
CA GLY A 69 25.47 -17.80 23.38
C GLY A 69 24.44 -16.83 22.83
N VAL A 70 23.42 -16.50 23.64
CA VAL A 70 22.76 -15.20 23.63
C VAL A 70 23.06 -14.53 24.97
N THR A 71 23.58 -13.30 24.95
CA THR A 71 23.88 -12.55 26.19
C THR A 71 23.24 -11.16 26.13
N PHE A 72 22.53 -10.79 27.21
CA PHE A 72 21.87 -9.50 27.39
C PHE A 72 22.52 -8.69 28.54
N SER A 73 22.92 -7.41 28.34
CA SER A 73 23.13 -6.43 29.42
C SER A 73 22.56 -5.03 29.11
N VAL A 74 21.78 -4.54 30.07
CA VAL A 74 20.87 -3.39 30.15
C VAL A 74 21.46 -2.01 29.73
N PHE A 75 22.76 -1.87 29.44
CA PHE A 75 23.34 -0.60 28.91
C PHE A 75 24.41 -0.75 27.81
N SER A 76 24.81 -1.97 27.46
CA SER A 76 25.71 -2.25 26.32
C SER A 76 25.59 -3.73 25.99
N PHE A 77 25.31 -4.08 24.74
CA PHE A 77 25.04 -5.46 24.34
C PHE A 77 26.06 -5.92 23.31
N LEU A 78 26.88 -6.90 23.72
CA LEU A 78 27.73 -7.72 22.86
C LEU A 78 26.82 -8.65 22.02
N LEU A 79 26.48 -8.26 20.79
CA LEU A 79 25.58 -9.04 19.93
C LEU A 79 26.34 -10.21 19.27
N ARG A 80 25.98 -11.46 19.61
CA ARG A 80 26.34 -12.67 18.85
C ARG A 80 25.04 -13.40 18.51
N LEU A 81 24.66 -13.39 17.23
CA LEU A 81 23.47 -14.10 16.76
C LEU A 81 23.79 -15.59 16.56
N ASP A 82 22.97 -16.47 17.13
CA ASP A 82 22.99 -17.91 16.82
C ASP A 82 22.66 -18.08 15.33
N ALA A 83 23.22 -19.13 14.75
CA ALA A 83 23.27 -19.35 13.32
C ALA A 83 21.96 -19.94 12.79
N LYS A 84 20.83 -19.38 13.22
CA LYS A 84 19.48 -19.71 12.74
C LYS A 84 18.85 -18.47 12.13
N ALA A 85 18.29 -18.62 10.94
CA ALA A 85 17.60 -17.54 10.23
C ALA A 85 16.55 -16.83 11.10
N GLU A 86 15.79 -17.59 11.88
CA GLU A 86 14.69 -17.10 12.73
C GLU A 86 15.12 -15.93 13.64
N TYR A 87 16.32 -15.99 14.22
CA TYR A 87 16.82 -14.94 15.12
C TYR A 87 17.28 -13.69 14.37
N LEU A 88 17.91 -13.87 13.21
CA LEU A 88 18.30 -12.75 12.35
C LEU A 88 17.06 -12.06 11.79
N GLU A 89 16.06 -12.83 11.36
CA GLU A 89 14.76 -12.34 10.90
C GLU A 89 14.03 -11.58 12.02
N GLU A 90 13.92 -12.15 13.20
CA GLU A 90 13.27 -11.50 14.35
C GLU A 90 13.99 -10.20 14.73
N PHE A 91 15.33 -10.19 14.73
CA PHE A 91 16.11 -8.98 14.99
C PHE A 91 15.90 -7.90 13.94
N LEU A 92 15.94 -8.26 12.65
CA LEU A 92 15.65 -7.34 11.55
C LEU A 92 14.22 -6.81 11.60
N GLN A 93 13.24 -7.66 11.96
CA GLN A 93 11.86 -7.24 12.19
C GLN A 93 11.73 -6.30 13.39
N LYS A 94 12.51 -6.53 14.46
CA LYS A 94 12.53 -5.66 15.63
C LYS A 94 13.17 -4.31 15.30
N LEU A 95 14.30 -4.28 14.58
CA LEU A 95 14.90 -3.05 14.06
C LEU A 95 13.89 -2.29 13.19
N ARG A 96 13.23 -2.98 12.26
CA ARG A 96 12.16 -2.42 11.42
C ARG A 96 11.02 -1.82 12.23
N SER A 97 10.69 -2.41 13.38
CA SER A 97 9.66 -1.90 14.31
C SER A 97 10.12 -0.69 15.12
N LEU A 98 11.35 -0.70 15.65
CA LEU A 98 11.93 0.40 16.44
C LEU A 98 12.13 1.66 15.58
N GLN A 99 12.47 1.48 14.30
CA GLN A 99 12.65 2.55 13.32
C GLN A 99 11.35 3.26 12.92
N LYS A 100 10.19 2.76 13.33
CA LYS A 100 8.91 3.48 13.20
C LYS A 100 8.72 4.54 14.28
N ILE A 101 9.43 4.38 15.39
CA ILE A 101 9.28 5.19 16.60
C ILE A 101 10.35 6.30 16.59
N CYS A 102 11.49 6.05 15.94
CA CYS A 102 12.61 6.99 15.83
C CYS A 102 13.07 7.08 14.37
N SER A 103 13.35 8.28 13.84
CA SER A 103 14.03 8.40 12.54
C SER A 103 15.43 7.81 12.66
N LEU A 104 15.70 6.70 11.98
CA LEU A 104 17.04 6.15 11.92
C LEU A 104 17.89 7.00 10.99
N GLU A 105 18.91 7.63 11.54
CA GLU A 105 19.89 8.34 10.72
C GLU A 105 20.68 7.33 9.86
N TRP A 106 21.09 7.76 8.68
CA TRP A 106 21.65 6.87 7.65
C TRP A 106 22.95 6.18 8.11
N GLU A 107 23.73 6.84 8.98
CA GLU A 107 24.95 6.28 9.57
C GLU A 107 24.66 5.03 10.40
N ILE A 108 23.55 5.08 11.16
CA ILE A 108 23.11 3.96 12.00
C ILE A 108 22.50 2.86 11.11
N ALA A 109 21.74 3.25 10.08
CA ALA A 109 21.17 2.31 9.11
C ALA A 109 22.25 1.49 8.40
N ASP A 110 23.27 2.17 7.89
CA ASP A 110 24.41 1.58 7.18
C ASP A 110 25.22 0.66 8.12
N TYR A 111 25.48 1.10 9.36
CA TYR A 111 26.16 0.28 10.36
C TYR A 111 25.43 -1.05 10.61
N TYR A 112 24.14 -1.02 10.97
CA TYR A 112 23.38 -2.26 11.21
C TYR A 112 23.25 -3.11 9.96
N TYR A 113 22.97 -2.50 8.81
CA TYR A 113 22.87 -3.20 7.54
C TYR A 113 24.15 -4.00 7.23
N ARG A 114 25.32 -3.36 7.33
CA ARG A 114 26.61 -4.02 7.07
C ARG A 114 26.89 -5.14 8.07
N GLN A 115 26.72 -4.89 9.36
CA GLN A 115 26.98 -5.92 10.38
C GLN A 115 26.06 -7.14 10.20
N LEU A 116 24.78 -6.94 9.88
CA LEU A 116 23.82 -8.02 9.70
C LEU A 116 23.97 -8.75 8.36
N ASN A 117 24.32 -8.03 7.28
CA ASN A 117 24.64 -8.65 6.00
C ASN A 117 25.89 -9.54 6.11
N GLN A 118 26.87 -9.16 6.93
CA GLN A 118 28.03 -10.02 7.21
C GLN A 118 27.66 -11.31 7.94
N ILE A 119 26.73 -11.25 8.89
CA ILE A 119 26.22 -12.46 9.57
C ILE A 119 25.55 -13.39 8.56
N ARG A 120 24.71 -12.83 7.66
CA ARG A 120 24.11 -13.57 6.54
C ARG A 120 25.16 -14.26 5.68
N LEU A 121 26.23 -13.57 5.31
CA LEU A 121 27.28 -14.11 4.44
C LEU A 121 28.10 -15.22 5.13
N LYS A 122 28.39 -15.08 6.43
CA LYS A 122 29.19 -16.08 7.16
C LYS A 122 28.38 -17.32 7.53
N GLN A 123 27.06 -17.22 7.54
CA GLN A 123 26.16 -18.29 7.98
C GLN A 123 25.13 -18.57 6.87
N PRO A 124 25.40 -19.53 5.96
CA PRO A 124 24.53 -19.81 4.81
C PRO A 124 23.06 -20.06 5.16
N GLN A 125 22.80 -20.67 6.33
CA GLN A 125 21.45 -20.93 6.81
C GLN A 125 20.68 -19.67 7.26
N CYS A 126 21.35 -18.54 7.39
CA CYS A 126 20.75 -17.23 7.63
C CYS A 126 20.43 -16.49 6.32
N ASP A 127 20.84 -17.00 5.15
CA ASP A 127 20.56 -16.42 3.84
C ASP A 127 19.20 -16.88 3.29
N THR A 128 18.13 -16.54 4.02
CA THR A 128 16.76 -16.76 3.57
C THR A 128 16.29 -15.60 2.70
N GLU A 129 15.29 -15.85 1.87
CA GLU A 129 14.62 -14.79 1.09
C GLU A 129 14.11 -13.66 2.00
N ASN A 130 13.53 -14.00 3.14
CA ASN A 130 12.99 -13.04 4.09
C ASN A 130 14.08 -12.16 4.73
N VAL A 131 15.24 -12.74 5.10
CA VAL A 131 16.41 -11.97 5.56
C VAL A 131 16.89 -11.01 4.47
N ARG A 132 17.00 -11.46 3.21
CA ARG A 132 17.41 -10.60 2.08
C ARG A 132 16.44 -9.44 1.86
N ILE A 133 15.14 -9.68 1.95
CA ILE A 133 14.11 -8.64 1.84
C ILE A 133 14.26 -7.63 2.97
N LEU A 134 14.37 -8.08 4.23
CA LEU A 134 14.47 -7.19 5.38
C LEU A 134 15.77 -6.36 5.39
N LEU A 135 16.90 -6.95 4.96
CA LEU A 135 18.15 -6.23 4.76
C LEU A 135 18.07 -5.20 3.63
N SER A 136 17.41 -5.56 2.51
CA SER A 136 17.19 -4.63 1.39
C SER A 136 16.31 -3.45 1.81
N GLU A 137 15.28 -3.68 2.63
CA GLU A 137 14.46 -2.61 3.20
C GLU A 137 15.28 -1.68 4.11
N LEU A 138 16.16 -2.24 4.95
CA LEU A 138 17.05 -1.46 5.81
C LEU A 138 18.01 -0.60 4.98
N ALA A 139 18.60 -1.17 3.92
CA ALA A 139 19.47 -0.47 2.99
C ALA A 139 18.75 0.70 2.28
N ARG A 140 17.58 0.48 1.66
CA ARG A 140 16.81 1.53 0.96
C ARG A 140 16.40 2.67 1.88
N ARG A 141 16.06 2.37 3.13
CA ARG A 141 15.73 3.39 4.14
C ARG A 141 16.96 4.21 4.52
N GLY A 142 18.10 3.56 4.68
CA GLY A 142 19.39 4.23 4.86
C GLY A 142 19.66 5.18 3.69
N VAL A 143 19.57 4.69 2.45
CA VAL A 143 19.74 5.50 1.23
C VAL A 143 18.79 6.69 1.24
N THR A 144 17.49 6.48 1.48
CA THR A 144 16.49 7.56 1.57
C THR A 144 16.87 8.61 2.63
N SER A 145 17.34 8.16 3.80
CA SER A 145 17.76 9.05 4.87
C SER A 145 19.03 9.84 4.53
N CYS A 146 19.97 9.22 3.81
CA CYS A 146 21.19 9.88 3.33
C CYS A 146 20.86 10.93 2.26
N MET A 147 20.00 10.58 1.31
CA MET A 147 19.53 11.44 0.22
C MET A 147 18.82 12.71 0.71
N ARG A 148 18.14 12.66 1.86
CA ARG A 148 17.57 13.86 2.50
C ARG A 148 18.61 14.86 2.99
N ARG A 149 19.82 14.39 3.28
CA ARG A 149 20.93 15.23 3.75
C ARG A 149 21.85 15.68 2.61
N LEU A 150 21.93 14.90 1.53
CA LEU A 150 22.67 15.28 0.32
C LEU A 150 21.99 16.47 -0.36
N ASN A 151 22.76 17.50 -0.72
CA ASN A 151 22.24 18.70 -1.38
C ASN A 151 22.31 18.59 -2.91
N VAL A 152 22.13 17.37 -3.44
CA VAL A 152 22.18 17.07 -4.87
C VAL A 152 20.75 16.81 -5.36
N ALA A 153 20.30 17.60 -6.33
CA ALA A 153 18.97 17.42 -6.91
C ALA A 153 18.89 16.07 -7.65
N VAL A 154 17.96 15.22 -7.21
CA VAL A 154 17.68 13.95 -7.88
C VAL A 154 16.87 14.22 -9.13
N ARG A 155 17.47 13.91 -10.29
CA ARG A 155 16.80 13.98 -11.58
C ARG A 155 17.18 12.71 -12.34
N PRO A 156 16.25 11.74 -12.49
CA PRO A 156 16.50 10.58 -13.34
C PRO A 156 16.99 11.02 -14.72
N VAL A 157 18.10 10.43 -15.16
CA VAL A 157 18.70 10.70 -16.47
C VAL A 157 18.06 9.74 -17.46
N ALA A 158 17.34 10.25 -18.45
CA ALA A 158 16.69 9.41 -19.47
C ALA A 158 17.75 8.60 -20.25
N PHE A 159 17.41 7.40 -20.72
CA PHE A 159 18.41 6.52 -21.35
C PHE A 159 19.03 7.17 -22.60
N GLU A 160 18.26 7.96 -23.34
CA GLU A 160 18.67 8.69 -24.54
C GLU A 160 19.65 9.83 -24.22
N GLU A 161 19.64 10.34 -22.98
CA GLU A 161 20.58 11.36 -22.50
C GLU A 161 21.92 10.74 -22.03
N ARG A 162 21.97 9.40 -21.89
CA ARG A 162 23.16 8.66 -21.45
C ARG A 162 24.09 8.31 -22.59
N ASN A 163 25.38 8.11 -22.28
CA ASN A 163 26.33 7.63 -23.28
C ASN A 163 26.33 6.09 -23.32
N ALA A 164 25.60 5.51 -24.28
CA ALA A 164 25.53 4.07 -24.49
C ALA A 164 26.88 3.36 -24.68
N HIS A 165 27.96 4.08 -25.03
CA HIS A 165 29.30 3.49 -25.16
C HIS A 165 30.09 3.48 -23.86
N ARG A 166 29.53 3.97 -22.75
CA ARG A 166 30.20 4.05 -21.44
C ARG A 166 29.48 3.17 -20.42
N ALA A 167 30.25 2.49 -19.60
CA ALA A 167 29.75 1.71 -18.48
C ALA A 167 30.51 2.08 -17.21
N VAL A 168 29.83 2.03 -16.07
CA VAL A 168 30.46 2.13 -14.75
C VAL A 168 30.30 0.80 -14.03
N VAL A 169 31.38 0.32 -13.42
CA VAL A 169 31.38 -0.84 -12.53
C VAL A 169 31.74 -0.35 -11.14
N LEU A 170 30.85 -0.53 -10.18
CA LEU A 170 31.04 -0.21 -8.77
C LEU A 170 31.46 -1.48 -8.02
N THR A 171 32.38 -1.36 -7.07
CA THR A 171 32.71 -2.41 -6.09
C THR A 171 33.02 -1.75 -4.75
N GLU A 172 32.58 -2.34 -3.65
CA GLU A 172 32.83 -1.84 -2.29
C GLU A 172 34.27 -2.03 -1.80
N GLU A 173 34.95 -3.06 -2.31
CA GLU A 173 36.30 -3.43 -1.90
C GLU A 173 37.09 -3.95 -3.11
N PHE A 174 38.06 -3.18 -3.55
CA PHE A 174 39.03 -3.62 -4.56
C PHE A 174 40.41 -3.77 -3.91
N LEU A 175 40.88 -5.01 -3.77
CA LEU A 175 42.23 -5.35 -3.29
C LEU A 175 43.01 -6.06 -4.39
N GLU A 176 44.28 -5.70 -4.58
CA GLU A 176 45.18 -6.39 -5.54
C GLU A 176 45.79 -7.66 -4.94
N ASP A 177 44.93 -8.51 -4.39
CA ASP A 177 45.30 -9.71 -3.64
C ASP A 177 45.07 -11.01 -4.44
N GLY A 178 44.48 -10.91 -5.63
CA GLY A 178 44.11 -12.07 -6.45
C GLY A 178 42.90 -12.84 -5.93
N SER A 179 42.06 -12.20 -5.13
CA SER A 179 40.80 -12.78 -4.65
C SER A 179 39.83 -13.07 -5.78
N GLU A 180 38.93 -14.03 -5.56
CA GLU A 180 37.85 -14.37 -6.50
C GLU A 180 36.94 -13.18 -6.78
N HIS A 181 36.72 -12.31 -5.78
CA HIS A 181 36.00 -11.05 -5.94
C HIS A 181 36.69 -10.10 -6.92
N MET A 182 38.00 -9.87 -6.74
CA MET A 182 38.81 -9.04 -7.65
C MET A 182 38.77 -9.59 -9.07
N GLU A 183 38.94 -10.91 -9.25
CA GLU A 183 38.85 -11.54 -10.56
C GLU A 183 37.47 -11.32 -11.20
N GLN A 184 36.38 -11.48 -10.46
CA GLN A 184 35.03 -11.27 -10.98
C GLN A 184 34.77 -9.81 -11.38
N VAL A 185 35.24 -8.84 -10.57
CA VAL A 185 35.16 -7.40 -10.90
C VAL A 185 35.92 -7.10 -12.19
N LEU A 186 37.15 -7.60 -12.31
CA LEU A 186 37.98 -7.37 -13.50
C LEU A 186 37.46 -8.11 -14.74
N GLU A 187 36.89 -9.30 -14.56
CA GLU A 187 36.25 -10.04 -15.65
C GLU A 187 34.98 -9.31 -16.14
N CYS A 188 34.18 -8.74 -15.24
CA CYS A 188 33.04 -7.87 -15.59
C CYS A 188 33.50 -6.69 -16.46
N CYS A 189 34.55 -5.97 -16.02
CA CYS A 189 35.13 -4.87 -16.79
C CYS A 189 35.65 -5.33 -18.15
N TYR A 190 36.34 -6.47 -18.20
CA TYR A 190 36.88 -7.05 -19.43
C TYR A 190 35.77 -7.42 -20.42
N GLU A 191 34.70 -8.09 -19.98
CA GLU A 191 33.59 -8.47 -20.85
C GLU A 191 32.82 -7.25 -21.37
N LEU A 192 32.63 -6.22 -20.54
CA LEU A 192 32.06 -4.95 -20.97
C LEU A 192 32.94 -4.28 -22.04
N GLN A 193 34.27 -4.30 -21.90
CA GLN A 193 35.20 -3.71 -22.87
C GLN A 193 35.31 -4.53 -24.16
N HIS A 194 35.63 -5.81 -24.06
CA HIS A 194 35.93 -6.66 -25.22
C HIS A 194 34.69 -7.16 -25.95
N THR A 195 33.68 -7.62 -25.21
CA THR A 195 32.51 -8.28 -25.79
C THR A 195 31.41 -7.27 -26.13
N LEU A 196 31.27 -6.22 -25.33
CA LEU A 196 30.25 -5.17 -25.51
C LEU A 196 30.81 -3.83 -26.03
N GLY A 197 32.13 -3.70 -26.19
CA GLY A 197 32.74 -2.51 -26.78
C GLY A 197 32.57 -1.24 -25.94
N LYS A 198 32.31 -1.37 -24.64
CA LYS A 198 32.08 -0.24 -23.73
C LYS A 198 33.40 0.33 -23.23
N LYS A 199 33.46 1.64 -23.04
CA LYS A 199 34.49 2.28 -22.24
C LYS A 199 34.10 2.19 -20.77
N VAL A 200 34.84 1.41 -19.99
CA VAL A 200 34.53 1.13 -18.58
C VAL A 200 35.31 2.07 -17.66
N LEU A 201 34.59 2.63 -16.67
CA LEU A 201 35.16 3.23 -15.48
C LEU A 201 34.88 2.30 -14.29
N LEU A 202 35.92 1.70 -13.73
CA LEU A 202 35.87 0.94 -12.50
C LEU A 202 35.98 1.91 -11.31
N VAL A 203 34.98 1.91 -10.45
CA VAL A 203 34.94 2.72 -9.22
C VAL A 203 35.00 1.80 -8.01
N ASN A 204 36.13 1.86 -7.30
CA ASN A 204 36.22 1.30 -5.95
C ASN A 204 35.59 2.32 -4.99
N THR A 205 34.41 2.00 -4.46
CA THR A 205 33.66 2.91 -3.58
C THR A 205 34.27 2.97 -2.19
N ALA A 206 35.14 2.01 -1.83
CA ALA A 206 35.91 1.97 -0.58
C ALA A 206 35.04 2.26 0.65
N GLU A 207 33.83 1.68 0.66
CA GLU A 207 32.81 1.97 1.65
C GLU A 207 33.15 1.30 2.99
N ALA A 208 33.90 2.02 3.84
CA ALA A 208 34.15 1.62 5.21
C ALA A 208 32.94 1.89 6.12
N VAL A 209 32.69 0.99 7.07
CA VAL A 209 31.62 1.16 8.07
C VAL A 209 31.92 2.40 8.92
N SER A 210 30.99 3.37 8.95
CA SER A 210 31.12 4.54 9.82
C SER A 210 31.12 4.13 11.30
N ARG A 211 32.04 4.71 12.10
CA ARG A 211 32.02 4.58 13.57
C ARG A 211 31.00 5.51 14.23
N VAL A 212 30.37 6.39 13.47
CA VAL A 212 29.30 7.27 13.96
C VAL A 212 28.05 6.42 14.18
N GLY A 213 27.59 6.32 15.42
CA GLY A 213 26.47 5.45 15.79
C GLY A 213 26.87 3.99 16.07
N GLU A 214 28.17 3.73 16.20
CA GLU A 214 28.71 2.43 16.60
C GLU A 214 28.08 1.96 17.93
N VAL A 215 27.50 0.76 17.88
CA VAL A 215 27.00 0.03 19.05
C VAL A 215 27.92 -1.18 19.25
N SER A 216 28.15 -1.62 20.48
CA SER A 216 29.13 -2.69 20.79
C SER A 216 28.76 -4.07 20.22
N PHE A 217 28.95 -4.32 18.92
CA PHE A 217 28.82 -5.66 18.32
C PHE A 217 29.95 -6.60 18.80
N PHE A 218 29.70 -7.92 18.83
CA PHE A 218 30.78 -8.90 19.02
C PHE A 218 31.50 -9.16 17.69
N GLY A 219 32.80 -8.88 17.62
CA GLY A 219 33.58 -9.05 16.39
C GLY A 219 33.09 -8.20 15.21
N PRO A 220 32.88 -6.88 15.38
CA PRO A 220 32.46 -6.01 14.30
C PRO A 220 33.55 -5.94 13.23
N GLU A 221 33.13 -5.96 11.97
CA GLU A 221 34.02 -5.80 10.82
C GLU A 221 33.77 -4.45 10.17
N TYR A 222 34.85 -3.72 9.93
CA TYR A 222 34.79 -2.35 9.41
C TYR A 222 35.23 -2.24 7.95
N GLY A 223 35.61 -3.37 7.33
CA GLY A 223 36.28 -3.40 6.03
C GLY A 223 37.72 -2.89 6.11
N SER A 224 38.53 -3.20 5.09
CA SER A 224 39.85 -2.62 4.90
C SER A 224 39.85 -1.75 3.65
N VAL A 225 40.36 -0.51 3.77
CA VAL A 225 40.59 0.36 2.62
C VAL A 225 42.09 0.40 2.36
N ASP A 226 42.51 0.08 1.14
CA ASP A 226 43.89 0.29 0.69
C ASP A 226 44.05 1.70 0.14
N ASP A 227 44.52 2.63 0.99
CA ASP A 227 44.76 4.02 0.63
C ASP A 227 45.78 4.18 -0.50
N SER A 228 46.63 3.18 -0.76
CA SER A 228 47.66 3.26 -1.80
C SER A 228 47.07 3.33 -3.22
N LEU A 229 45.84 2.83 -3.39
CA LEU A 229 45.09 2.84 -4.64
C LEU A 229 44.49 4.21 -4.97
N GLY A 230 44.44 5.16 -4.03
CA GLY A 230 43.91 6.51 -4.26
C GLY A 230 44.65 7.32 -5.34
N ASN A 231 45.91 6.97 -5.63
CA ASN A 231 46.71 7.59 -6.69
C ASN A 231 46.66 6.84 -8.03
N LYS A 232 45.96 5.71 -8.09
CA LYS A 232 45.86 4.87 -9.27
C LYS A 232 44.71 5.37 -10.14
N ASN A 233 44.97 5.56 -11.43
CA ASN A 233 43.96 6.00 -12.40
C ASN A 233 43.60 4.90 -13.41
N GLN A 234 44.34 3.79 -13.42
CA GLN A 234 44.13 2.66 -14.32
C GLN A 234 44.57 1.35 -13.67
N VAL A 235 43.84 0.26 -13.95
CA VAL A 235 44.22 -1.12 -13.61
C VAL A 235 44.40 -1.94 -14.90
N GLU A 236 45.25 -2.96 -14.87
CA GLU A 236 45.51 -3.85 -16.02
C GLU A 236 44.97 -5.26 -15.74
N TRP A 237 44.21 -5.82 -16.67
CA TRP A 237 43.70 -7.19 -16.62
C TRP A 237 43.70 -7.79 -18.03
N ARG A 238 44.32 -8.97 -18.21
CA ARG A 238 44.41 -9.66 -19.50
C ARG A 238 44.82 -8.76 -20.68
N GLU A 239 45.84 -7.94 -20.46
CA GLU A 239 46.39 -6.97 -21.44
C GLU A 239 45.49 -5.75 -21.75
N GLU A 240 44.30 -5.65 -21.14
CA GLU A 240 43.44 -4.47 -21.21
C GLU A 240 43.73 -3.47 -20.09
N ARG A 241 43.54 -2.19 -20.43
CA ARG A 241 43.58 -1.08 -19.47
C ARG A 241 42.17 -0.64 -19.14
N ILE A 242 41.84 -0.66 -17.86
CA ILE A 242 40.54 -0.23 -17.32
C ILE A 242 40.77 1.10 -16.58
N ASP A 243 40.01 2.14 -16.93
CA ASP A 243 40.05 3.41 -16.18
C ASP A 243 39.55 3.15 -14.75
N PHE A 244 40.29 3.61 -13.75
CA PHE A 244 40.05 3.28 -12.35
C PHE A 244 39.94 4.57 -11.51
N PHE A 245 38.99 4.57 -10.57
CA PHE A 245 38.84 5.63 -9.59
C PHE A 245 38.52 5.04 -8.22
N GLN A 246 39.29 5.42 -7.21
CA GLN A 246 38.98 5.10 -5.82
C GLN A 246 38.36 6.30 -5.11
N CYS A 247 37.23 6.06 -4.45
CA CYS A 247 36.65 6.98 -3.50
C CYS A 247 37.49 7.04 -2.22
N MET A 248 37.65 8.23 -1.64
CA MET A 248 38.41 8.43 -0.40
C MET A 248 37.46 8.87 0.72
N ASP A 249 37.33 8.07 1.78
CA ASP A 249 36.45 8.29 2.94
C ASP A 249 35.02 8.72 2.57
N LEU A 250 34.35 7.94 1.72
CA LEU A 250 33.10 8.32 1.05
C LEU A 250 32.01 8.86 2.00
N PHE A 251 31.94 8.32 3.22
CA PHE A 251 30.88 8.59 4.21
C PHE A 251 31.37 9.21 5.52
N SER A 252 32.63 9.65 5.61
CA SER A 252 33.08 10.43 6.76
C SER A 252 32.58 11.89 6.70
N GLU A 253 32.41 12.41 5.49
CA GLU A 253 31.93 13.76 5.17
C GLU A 253 30.98 13.65 3.97
N LEU A 254 29.69 14.02 4.12
CA LEU A 254 28.67 13.91 3.06
C LEU A 254 29.08 14.58 1.73
N GLU A 255 29.92 15.62 1.79
CA GLU A 255 30.48 16.33 0.63
C GLU A 255 31.30 15.41 -0.30
N ARG A 256 31.96 14.37 0.23
CA ARG A 256 32.80 13.44 -0.57
C ARG A 256 31.96 12.43 -1.35
N ALA A 257 30.82 12.01 -0.79
CA ALA A 257 29.84 11.22 -1.52
C ALA A 257 29.30 12.02 -2.72
N GLU A 258 29.07 13.33 -2.57
CA GLU A 258 28.63 14.18 -3.68
C GLU A 258 29.66 14.20 -4.83
N ASP A 259 30.95 14.23 -4.54
CA ASP A 259 32.00 14.25 -5.56
C ASP A 259 32.09 12.94 -6.35
N ALA A 260 31.90 11.80 -5.67
CA ALA A 260 31.82 10.50 -6.33
C ALA A 260 30.57 10.41 -7.23
N ILE A 261 29.42 10.87 -6.74
CA ILE A 261 28.17 10.95 -7.51
C ILE A 261 28.35 11.84 -8.72
N LYS A 262 28.89 13.06 -8.54
CA LYS A 262 29.16 14.01 -9.64
C LYS A 262 30.06 13.39 -10.70
N LYS A 263 31.15 12.72 -10.31
CA LYS A 263 32.04 12.04 -11.26
C LYS A 263 31.33 10.95 -12.07
N ILE A 264 30.49 10.13 -11.43
CA ILE A 264 29.71 9.09 -12.12
C ILE A 264 28.71 9.73 -13.10
N LEU A 265 27.99 10.77 -12.67
CA LEU A 265 27.03 11.48 -13.51
C LEU A 265 27.71 12.23 -14.67
N GLU A 266 28.86 12.85 -14.45
CA GLU A 266 29.68 13.51 -15.48
C GLU A 266 30.29 12.50 -16.48
N TYR A 267 30.64 11.30 -16.00
CA TYR A 267 31.04 10.20 -16.87
C TYR A 267 29.88 9.76 -17.79
N ASN A 268 28.63 9.98 -17.36
CA ASN A 268 27.40 9.76 -18.11
C ASN A 268 27.28 8.35 -18.72
N PRO A 269 27.34 7.28 -17.91
CA PRO A 269 27.30 5.92 -18.42
C PRO A 269 25.92 5.52 -18.94
N GLY A 270 25.88 4.69 -19.98
CA GLY A 270 24.65 4.04 -20.47
C GLY A 270 24.15 2.96 -19.51
N MET A 271 25.06 2.32 -18.78
CA MET A 271 24.79 1.21 -17.86
C MET A 271 25.69 1.29 -16.63
N VAL A 272 25.14 0.90 -15.47
CA VAL A 272 25.86 0.84 -14.21
C VAL A 272 25.68 -0.54 -13.59
N PHE A 273 26.80 -1.15 -13.21
CA PHE A 273 26.84 -2.41 -12.49
C PHE A 273 27.46 -2.20 -11.13
N HIS A 274 27.02 -2.97 -10.15
CA HIS A 274 27.67 -3.12 -8.86
C HIS A 274 28.04 -4.59 -8.69
N ILE A 275 29.32 -4.90 -8.50
CA ILE A 275 29.81 -6.25 -8.23
C ILE A 275 30.25 -6.28 -6.77
N GLY A 276 29.54 -7.04 -5.95
CA GLY A 276 29.70 -6.91 -4.51
C GLY A 276 28.69 -7.67 -3.67
N ASN A 277 28.93 -7.68 -2.37
CA ASN A 277 27.98 -8.13 -1.35
C ASN A 277 26.97 -7.03 -1.01
N SER A 278 27.42 -5.77 -1.01
CA SER A 278 26.65 -4.60 -0.59
C SER A 278 27.32 -3.29 -1.00
N SER A 279 26.57 -2.36 -1.58
CA SER A 279 27.01 -0.98 -1.74
C SER A 279 25.87 0.01 -1.48
N PHE A 280 26.18 0.99 -0.62
CA PHE A 280 25.27 2.08 -0.29
C PHE A 280 25.27 3.15 -1.39
N LEU A 281 26.42 3.43 -2.02
CA LEU A 281 26.52 4.31 -3.18
C LEU A 281 25.77 3.74 -4.40
N ALA A 282 25.81 2.42 -4.62
CA ALA A 282 25.03 1.78 -5.68
C ALA A 282 23.53 2.08 -5.53
N GLY A 283 22.99 1.95 -4.32
CA GLY A 283 21.60 2.30 -4.03
C GLY A 283 21.29 3.80 -4.20
N ILE A 284 22.25 4.68 -3.94
CA ILE A 284 22.13 6.13 -4.20
C ILE A 284 22.10 6.41 -5.72
N ILE A 285 23.00 5.83 -6.51
CA ILE A 285 23.07 6.03 -7.96
C ILE A 285 21.82 5.51 -8.68
N ASP A 286 21.21 4.44 -8.15
CA ASP A 286 19.96 3.85 -8.66
C ASP A 286 18.80 4.87 -8.76
N GLU A 287 18.82 5.95 -7.96
CA GLU A 287 17.84 7.03 -8.01
C GLU A 287 17.97 7.94 -9.25
N TRP A 288 19.15 7.98 -9.89
CA TRP A 288 19.37 8.71 -11.16
C TRP A 288 19.32 7.80 -12.38
N MET A 289 19.87 6.59 -12.26
CA MET A 289 19.92 5.62 -13.35
C MET A 289 19.96 4.19 -12.78
N PRO A 290 19.25 3.23 -13.40
CA PRO A 290 19.24 1.85 -12.94
C PRO A 290 20.63 1.24 -12.74
N VAL A 291 20.82 0.56 -11.62
CA VAL A 291 22.03 -0.18 -11.26
C VAL A 291 21.71 -1.67 -11.13
N MET A 292 22.45 -2.51 -11.85
CA MET A 292 22.39 -3.97 -11.66
C MET A 292 23.42 -4.41 -10.61
N SER A 293 22.93 -4.93 -9.48
CA SER A 293 23.79 -5.51 -8.44
C SER A 293 24.01 -7.01 -8.68
N ILE A 294 25.27 -7.42 -8.72
CA ILE A 294 25.71 -8.80 -8.91
C ILE A 294 26.47 -9.23 -7.67
N GLY A 295 26.17 -10.42 -7.15
CA GLY A 295 26.88 -10.97 -5.99
C GLY A 295 28.39 -11.03 -6.22
N GLY A 296 29.16 -10.53 -5.24
CA GLY A 296 30.62 -10.54 -5.26
C GLY A 296 31.26 -11.90 -4.99
N VAL A 297 30.44 -12.94 -4.79
CA VAL A 297 30.81 -14.36 -4.68
C VAL A 297 29.75 -15.16 -5.43
N TYR A 298 30.18 -16.15 -6.21
CA TYR A 298 29.27 -17.03 -6.96
C TYR A 298 28.29 -17.79 -6.03
N GLY A 299 27.07 -18.03 -6.52
CA GLY A 299 25.97 -18.66 -5.80
C GLY A 299 25.29 -17.76 -4.76
N ARG A 300 25.56 -16.44 -4.76
CA ARG A 300 25.01 -15.51 -3.77
C ARG A 300 24.47 -14.24 -4.38
N TYR A 301 23.42 -13.71 -3.76
CA TYR A 301 22.84 -12.40 -4.11
C TYR A 301 23.53 -11.27 -3.36
N ALA A 302 23.78 -10.17 -4.09
CA ALA A 302 24.07 -8.86 -3.52
C ALA A 302 22.82 -8.26 -2.88
N VAL A 303 22.96 -7.56 -1.75
CA VAL A 303 21.81 -7.00 -1.02
C VAL A 303 21.91 -5.46 -0.94
N SER A 304 22.24 -4.78 -2.04
CA SER A 304 22.54 -3.34 -2.06
C SER A 304 21.31 -2.41 -2.08
N GLY A 305 20.10 -2.98 -2.08
CA GLY A 305 18.85 -2.21 -2.15
C GLY A 305 18.45 -1.72 -3.55
N THR A 306 19.29 -1.94 -4.57
CA THR A 306 19.04 -1.59 -5.99
C THR A 306 17.87 -2.38 -6.59
N GLU A 307 17.23 -1.83 -7.63
CA GLU A 307 16.08 -2.47 -8.29
C GLU A 307 16.46 -3.73 -9.10
N PHE A 308 17.64 -3.75 -9.75
CA PHE A 308 18.09 -4.88 -10.57
C PHE A 308 19.14 -5.71 -9.83
N GLN A 309 18.99 -7.04 -9.91
CA GLN A 309 19.90 -8.00 -9.28
C GLN A 309 20.14 -9.22 -10.17
N ALA A 310 21.36 -9.76 -10.10
CA ALA A 310 21.73 -11.03 -10.69
C ALA A 310 22.68 -11.80 -9.77
N ALA A 311 22.71 -13.12 -9.91
CA ALA A 311 23.67 -14.01 -9.28
C ALA A 311 24.07 -15.07 -10.30
N PHE A 312 25.29 -15.59 -10.18
CA PHE A 312 25.84 -16.62 -11.05
C PHE A 312 26.34 -17.74 -10.16
N GLU A 313 26.02 -19.00 -10.44
CA GLU A 313 26.41 -20.15 -9.62
C GLU A 313 27.91 -20.46 -9.73
N SER A 314 28.55 -20.04 -10.84
CA SER A 314 29.97 -20.31 -11.08
C SER A 314 30.67 -19.26 -11.93
N LYS A 315 32.01 -19.28 -11.92
CA LYS A 315 32.85 -18.48 -12.80
C LYS A 315 32.61 -18.80 -14.27
N GLU A 316 32.44 -20.09 -14.60
CA GLU A 316 32.19 -20.55 -15.95
C GLU A 316 30.87 -20.01 -16.51
N GLU A 317 29.81 -20.00 -15.68
CA GLU A 317 28.50 -19.43 -16.03
C GLU A 317 28.61 -17.91 -16.23
N PHE A 318 29.28 -17.20 -15.31
CA PHE A 318 29.52 -15.77 -15.46
C PHE A 318 30.21 -15.42 -16.78
N GLN A 319 31.28 -16.15 -17.12
CA GLN A 319 32.02 -15.95 -18.37
C GLN A 319 31.19 -16.26 -19.62
N GLN A 320 30.19 -17.13 -19.52
CA GLN A 320 29.33 -17.52 -20.65
C GLN A 320 28.13 -16.59 -20.81
N GLU A 321 27.53 -16.12 -19.72
CA GLU A 321 26.21 -15.50 -19.72
C GLU A 321 26.22 -14.00 -19.43
N PHE A 322 27.24 -13.47 -18.74
CA PHE A 322 27.26 -12.07 -18.31
C PHE A 322 27.06 -11.09 -19.47
N ALA A 323 27.71 -11.32 -20.62
CA ALA A 323 27.56 -10.45 -21.78
C ALA A 323 26.14 -10.44 -22.36
N ALA A 324 25.42 -11.56 -22.28
CA ALA A 324 24.02 -11.65 -22.70
C ALA A 324 23.11 -10.90 -21.71
N ILE A 325 23.31 -11.11 -20.41
CA ILE A 325 22.59 -10.40 -19.34
C ILE A 325 22.80 -8.88 -19.43
N ALA A 326 24.03 -8.45 -19.68
CA ALA A 326 24.36 -7.04 -19.81
C ALA A 326 23.68 -6.40 -21.04
N ARG A 327 23.52 -7.13 -22.15
CA ARG A 327 22.75 -6.67 -23.32
C ARG A 327 21.26 -6.60 -23.02
N GLU A 328 20.70 -7.62 -22.39
CA GLU A 328 19.28 -7.63 -22.01
C GLU A 328 18.97 -6.54 -21.00
N PHE A 329 19.87 -6.27 -20.06
CA PHE A 329 19.77 -5.14 -19.15
C PHE A 329 19.79 -3.81 -19.89
N GLU A 330 20.72 -3.62 -20.84
CA GLU A 330 20.76 -2.42 -21.68
C GLU A 330 19.48 -2.22 -22.49
N GLU A 331 18.95 -3.28 -23.10
CA GLU A 331 17.67 -3.26 -23.83
C GLU A 331 16.49 -2.95 -22.90
N THR A 332 16.50 -3.52 -21.69
CA THR A 332 15.47 -3.31 -20.67
C THR A 332 15.46 -1.87 -20.19
N ILE A 333 16.61 -1.28 -19.86
CA ILE A 333 16.68 0.11 -19.39
C ILE A 333 16.53 1.12 -20.53
N GLY A 334 16.75 0.69 -21.78
CA GLY A 334 16.57 1.50 -22.99
C GLY A 334 15.14 1.59 -23.51
N ASP A 335 14.24 0.73 -23.04
CA ASP A 335 12.80 0.88 -23.26
C ASP A 335 12.19 1.66 -22.08
N GLU A 336 11.79 2.91 -22.30
CA GLU A 336 11.14 3.72 -21.27
C GLU A 336 9.87 3.07 -20.67
N ARG A 337 9.25 2.10 -21.37
CA ARG A 337 8.13 1.29 -20.85
C ARG A 337 8.58 0.26 -19.81
N ASN A 338 9.83 -0.20 -19.90
CA ASN A 338 10.45 -1.18 -19.01
C ASN A 338 11.12 -0.55 -17.78
N LEU A 339 11.45 0.75 -17.81
CA LEU A 339 11.75 1.54 -16.59
C LEU A 339 10.58 1.54 -15.59
N ARG A 340 9.40 1.01 -15.97
CA ARG A 340 8.23 0.79 -15.12
C ARG A 340 7.86 -0.70 -14.94
N LEU A 341 8.63 -1.63 -15.47
CA LEU A 341 8.45 -3.08 -15.33
C LEU A 341 9.62 -3.63 -14.49
N ARG A 342 9.36 -3.69 -13.19
CA ARG A 342 10.30 -4.11 -12.15
C ARG A 342 10.32 -5.63 -12.06
N LEU A 343 11.42 -6.28 -12.44
CA LEU A 343 11.61 -7.73 -12.31
C LEU A 343 12.99 -8.04 -11.70
N VAL A 344 12.99 -8.98 -10.75
CA VAL A 344 14.16 -9.72 -10.26
C VAL A 344 14.43 -10.84 -11.27
N PHE A 345 15.67 -11.05 -11.71
CA PHE A 345 16.03 -12.23 -12.50
C PHE A 345 16.30 -13.41 -11.55
N PRO A 346 15.47 -14.48 -11.54
CA PRO A 346 15.80 -15.71 -10.83
C PRO A 346 16.77 -16.58 -11.66
N ALA A 347 17.56 -17.42 -11.00
CA ALA A 347 18.51 -18.36 -11.63
C ALA A 347 17.85 -19.33 -12.65
N ASP A 348 16.53 -19.48 -12.60
CA ASP A 348 15.73 -20.32 -13.49
C ASP A 348 15.51 -19.70 -14.90
N PHE A 349 16.03 -18.48 -15.11
CA PHE A 349 15.85 -17.70 -16.35
C PHE A 349 16.55 -18.31 -17.57
N PHE A 350 17.48 -19.26 -17.39
CA PHE A 350 18.31 -19.83 -18.47
C PHE A 350 17.88 -21.20 -18.98
N GLN A 351 16.67 -21.68 -18.65
CA GLN A 351 16.13 -22.91 -19.25
C GLN A 351 14.77 -22.71 -19.93
N ASP A 352 14.82 -22.70 -21.26
CA ASP A 352 13.82 -23.22 -22.20
C ASP A 352 12.81 -22.26 -22.91
N GLU A 353 12.55 -22.58 -24.17
CA GLU A 353 12.20 -21.71 -25.32
C GLU A 353 10.71 -21.29 -25.47
N ASN A 354 9.89 -21.29 -24.41
CA ASN A 354 8.45 -20.93 -24.52
C ASN A 354 8.02 -19.96 -23.41
N ARG A 355 8.10 -18.66 -23.67
CA ARG A 355 7.74 -17.58 -22.71
C ARG A 355 6.23 -17.52 -22.47
N ILE A 356 5.82 -18.15 -21.37
CA ILE A 356 4.51 -18.05 -20.68
C ILE A 356 4.42 -16.70 -19.93
N VAL A 357 3.21 -16.12 -19.97
CA VAL A 357 2.76 -14.87 -19.32
C VAL A 357 2.71 -15.05 -17.78
N PRO A 358 2.93 -14.01 -16.95
CA PRO A 358 3.22 -14.16 -15.52
C PRO A 358 2.11 -14.89 -14.74
N HIS A 359 2.54 -15.82 -13.89
CA HIS A 359 1.73 -16.50 -12.89
C HIS A 359 0.97 -15.50 -12.00
N TYR A 360 -0.36 -15.58 -12.04
CA TYR A 360 -1.21 -15.21 -10.92
C TYR A 360 -1.05 -16.27 -9.83
N GLU A 361 -0.87 -15.85 -8.58
CA GLU A 361 -0.77 -16.75 -7.42
C GLU A 361 -1.92 -17.78 -7.42
N GLU A 362 -1.53 -19.05 -7.27
CA GLU A 362 -2.41 -20.21 -7.24
C GLU A 362 -3.37 -20.16 -6.04
N GLY A 363 -4.62 -19.77 -6.28
CA GLY A 363 -5.74 -20.05 -5.38
C GLY A 363 -6.43 -21.35 -5.79
N THR A 364 -6.67 -22.26 -4.85
CA THR A 364 -7.53 -23.43 -5.05
C THR A 364 -8.98 -23.00 -5.30
N TRP A 365 -9.51 -23.28 -6.50
CA TRP A 365 -10.78 -22.78 -7.03
C TRP A 365 -12.03 -23.60 -6.62
N GLU A 366 -12.29 -23.76 -5.31
CA GLU A 366 -13.40 -24.59 -4.82
C GLU A 366 -14.48 -23.86 -3.97
N THR A 367 -14.38 -22.55 -3.69
CA THR A 367 -15.28 -21.90 -2.69
C THR A 367 -15.76 -20.47 -3.01
N TYR A 368 -16.20 -20.17 -4.23
CA TYR A 368 -16.86 -18.88 -4.52
C TYR A 368 -18.35 -18.88 -4.11
N SER A 369 -18.73 -18.08 -3.11
CA SER A 369 -20.13 -17.79 -2.78
C SER A 369 -20.65 -16.60 -3.60
N ILE A 370 -21.68 -16.80 -4.41
CA ILE A 370 -22.28 -15.76 -5.27
C ILE A 370 -23.19 -14.86 -4.43
N HIS A 371 -22.82 -13.57 -4.30
CA HIS A 371 -23.61 -12.57 -3.58
C HIS A 371 -25.04 -12.43 -4.18
N PRO A 372 -26.11 -12.36 -3.38
CA PRO A 372 -27.48 -12.20 -3.91
C PRO A 372 -27.66 -10.97 -4.81
N GLY A 373 -26.97 -9.87 -4.50
CA GLY A 373 -26.95 -8.67 -5.36
C GLY A 373 -26.30 -8.91 -6.73
N ARG A 374 -25.36 -9.86 -6.84
CA ARG A 374 -24.77 -10.27 -8.11
C ARG A 374 -25.74 -11.08 -8.95
N LYS A 375 -26.52 -11.98 -8.32
CA LYS A 375 -27.64 -12.66 -9.00
C LYS A 375 -28.70 -11.68 -9.51
N LYS A 376 -29.01 -10.62 -8.73
CA LYS A 376 -29.92 -9.55 -9.15
C LYS A 376 -29.35 -8.73 -10.32
N LEU A 377 -28.05 -8.40 -10.28
CA LEU A 377 -27.33 -7.75 -11.38
C LEU A 377 -27.41 -8.57 -12.67
N TRP A 378 -27.02 -9.84 -12.61
CA TRP A 378 -27.10 -10.77 -13.74
C TRP A 378 -28.53 -10.91 -14.27
N ALA A 379 -29.54 -10.93 -13.39
CA ALA A 379 -30.94 -10.94 -13.85
C ALA A 379 -31.32 -9.70 -14.65
N VAL A 380 -30.83 -8.51 -14.27
CA VAL A 380 -31.02 -7.28 -15.03
C VAL A 380 -30.27 -7.33 -16.36
N GLU A 381 -29.03 -7.79 -16.35
CA GLU A 381 -28.19 -7.91 -17.56
C GLU A 381 -28.75 -8.95 -18.54
N LEU A 382 -29.26 -10.08 -18.06
CA LEU A 382 -29.98 -11.05 -18.89
C LEU A 382 -31.26 -10.44 -19.47
N GLY A 383 -31.95 -9.56 -18.73
CA GLY A 383 -33.08 -8.78 -19.25
C GLY A 383 -32.65 -7.81 -20.35
N MET A 384 -31.51 -7.15 -20.20
CA MET A 384 -30.93 -6.28 -21.23
C MET A 384 -30.49 -7.08 -22.46
N LEU A 385 -29.85 -8.24 -22.25
CA LEU A 385 -29.46 -9.15 -23.31
C LEU A 385 -30.68 -9.64 -24.10
N LYS A 386 -31.79 -9.99 -23.44
CA LYS A 386 -33.05 -10.33 -24.13
C LYS A 386 -33.55 -9.22 -25.06
N GLU A 387 -33.41 -7.96 -24.64
CA GLU A 387 -33.76 -6.82 -25.50
C GLU A 387 -32.82 -6.68 -26.69
N VAL A 388 -31.51 -6.88 -26.48
CA VAL A 388 -30.55 -6.93 -27.59
C VAL A 388 -30.91 -8.06 -28.57
N ILE A 389 -31.18 -9.26 -28.06
CA ILE A 389 -31.58 -10.44 -28.85
C ILE A 389 -32.83 -10.10 -29.67
N ARG A 390 -33.89 -9.58 -29.04
CA ARG A 390 -35.15 -9.23 -29.71
C ARG A 390 -34.93 -8.24 -30.86
N ILE A 391 -34.10 -7.23 -30.65
CA ILE A 391 -33.77 -6.23 -31.68
C ILE A 391 -32.96 -6.90 -32.80
N CYS A 392 -31.94 -7.68 -32.45
CA CYS A 392 -31.09 -8.35 -33.42
C CYS A 392 -31.87 -9.33 -34.30
N GLU A 393 -32.76 -10.12 -33.72
CA GLU A 393 -33.65 -11.04 -34.46
C GLU A 393 -34.63 -10.29 -35.37
N LYS A 394 -35.27 -9.24 -34.86
CA LYS A 394 -36.26 -8.45 -35.62
C LYS A 394 -35.64 -7.82 -36.86
N TYR A 395 -34.40 -7.36 -36.75
CA TYR A 395 -33.73 -6.63 -37.82
C TYR A 395 -32.74 -7.49 -38.61
N GLY A 396 -32.47 -8.73 -38.21
CA GLY A 396 -31.43 -9.58 -38.81
C GLY A 396 -30.06 -8.94 -38.67
N ILE A 397 -29.63 -8.74 -37.42
CA ILE A 397 -28.32 -8.22 -37.03
C ILE A 397 -27.54 -9.36 -36.39
N HIS A 398 -26.32 -9.60 -36.85
CA HIS A 398 -25.46 -10.64 -36.30
C HIS A 398 -24.64 -10.11 -35.13
N TYR A 399 -24.52 -10.92 -34.08
CA TYR A 399 -23.73 -10.61 -32.89
C TYR A 399 -23.16 -11.91 -32.31
N PHE A 400 -22.11 -11.80 -31.51
CA PHE A 400 -21.42 -12.93 -30.90
C PHE A 400 -21.17 -12.67 -29.42
N ALA A 401 -21.24 -13.71 -28.60
CA ALA A 401 -20.65 -13.72 -27.27
C ALA A 401 -19.15 -13.43 -27.40
N TYR A 402 -18.63 -12.55 -26.56
CA TYR A 402 -17.23 -12.12 -26.60
C TYR A 402 -16.62 -12.16 -25.19
N LYS A 403 -15.29 -12.17 -25.11
CA LYS A 403 -14.53 -12.09 -23.83
C LYS A 403 -15.11 -12.94 -22.69
N GLY A 404 -15.47 -12.31 -21.56
CA GLY A 404 -15.87 -12.99 -20.33
C GLY A 404 -17.14 -13.81 -20.53
N THR A 405 -18.10 -13.25 -21.27
CA THR A 405 -19.34 -13.93 -21.66
C THR A 405 -19.07 -15.16 -22.53
N LEU A 406 -18.18 -15.08 -23.52
CA LEU A 406 -17.81 -16.23 -24.34
C LEU A 406 -17.11 -17.32 -23.51
N LEU A 407 -16.15 -16.93 -22.68
CA LEU A 407 -15.44 -17.86 -21.80
C LEU A 407 -16.41 -18.57 -20.84
N GLY A 408 -17.33 -17.81 -20.23
CA GLY A 408 -18.35 -18.31 -19.32
C GLY A 408 -19.34 -19.26 -19.99
N ALA A 409 -19.83 -18.89 -21.18
CA ALA A 409 -20.72 -19.74 -21.97
C ALA A 409 -20.05 -21.09 -22.31
N VAL A 410 -18.80 -21.07 -22.77
CA VAL A 410 -18.07 -22.29 -23.16
C VAL A 410 -17.67 -23.15 -21.95
N LYS A 411 -17.25 -22.54 -20.82
CA LYS A 411 -16.74 -23.29 -19.66
C LYS A 411 -17.80 -23.68 -18.65
N ARG A 412 -18.82 -22.86 -18.46
CA ARG A 412 -19.80 -22.98 -17.36
C ARG A 412 -21.24 -22.93 -17.82
N GLN A 413 -21.50 -22.67 -19.10
CA GLN A 413 -22.84 -22.43 -19.61
C GLN A 413 -23.52 -21.24 -18.91
N GLY A 414 -22.75 -20.21 -18.50
CA GLY A 414 -23.24 -19.09 -17.69
C GLY A 414 -22.12 -18.15 -17.23
N PHE A 415 -22.42 -17.26 -16.31
CA PHE A 415 -21.46 -16.29 -15.76
C PHE A 415 -20.37 -16.95 -14.92
N PHE A 416 -19.17 -16.37 -14.90
CA PHE A 416 -18.24 -16.58 -13.80
C PHE A 416 -18.73 -15.83 -12.55
N PRO A 417 -18.42 -16.34 -11.34
CA PRO A 417 -18.80 -15.68 -10.10
C PRO A 417 -18.34 -14.23 -9.97
N TRP A 418 -17.36 -13.78 -10.74
CA TRP A 418 -16.80 -12.42 -10.74
C TRP A 418 -17.11 -11.61 -12.01
N ASP A 419 -17.98 -12.09 -12.91
CA ASP A 419 -18.40 -11.30 -14.08
C ASP A 419 -19.34 -10.17 -13.64
N TYR A 420 -19.11 -8.98 -14.22
CA TYR A 420 -19.79 -7.72 -13.87
C TYR A 420 -20.59 -7.11 -15.03
N ASP A 421 -20.55 -7.74 -16.20
CA ASP A 421 -21.08 -7.25 -17.48
C ASP A 421 -21.31 -8.41 -18.46
N ILE A 422 -22.10 -8.14 -19.51
CA ILE A 422 -22.22 -9.00 -20.68
C ILE A 422 -21.43 -8.38 -21.83
N ASP A 423 -20.46 -9.12 -22.35
CA ASP A 423 -19.62 -8.74 -23.49
C ASP A 423 -20.17 -9.36 -24.80
N LEU A 424 -20.60 -8.50 -25.72
CA LEU A 424 -20.98 -8.85 -27.08
C LEU A 424 -20.01 -8.26 -28.09
N ALA A 425 -19.90 -8.91 -29.25
CA ALA A 425 -19.20 -8.37 -30.41
C ALA A 425 -20.12 -8.33 -31.63
N MET A 426 -20.03 -7.27 -32.43
CA MET A 426 -20.75 -7.10 -33.70
C MET A 426 -19.77 -6.68 -34.80
N LYS A 427 -19.98 -7.13 -36.04
CA LYS A 427 -19.28 -6.57 -37.20
C LYS A 427 -19.70 -5.09 -37.36
N ARG A 428 -18.83 -4.25 -37.94
CA ARG A 428 -19.12 -2.82 -38.15
C ARG A 428 -20.50 -2.56 -38.77
N GLU A 429 -20.82 -3.26 -39.86
CA GLU A 429 -22.10 -3.12 -40.57
C GLU A 429 -23.32 -3.53 -39.72
N ASP A 430 -23.17 -4.57 -38.88
CA ASP A 430 -24.19 -5.01 -37.93
C ASP A 430 -24.36 -4.00 -36.79
N TYR A 431 -23.26 -3.48 -36.25
CA TYR A 431 -23.29 -2.47 -35.20
C TYR A 431 -23.93 -1.18 -35.68
N GLU A 432 -23.59 -0.68 -36.87
CA GLU A 432 -24.18 0.55 -37.43
C GLU A 432 -25.70 0.40 -37.58
N LYS A 433 -26.14 -0.76 -38.09
CA LYS A 433 -27.56 -1.10 -38.18
C LYS A 433 -28.22 -1.19 -36.80
N PHE A 434 -27.54 -1.78 -35.81
CA PHE A 434 -28.01 -1.83 -34.43
C PHE A 434 -28.15 -0.43 -33.82
N ALA A 435 -27.13 0.42 -33.97
CA ALA A 435 -27.11 1.79 -33.45
C ALA A 435 -28.20 2.67 -34.06
N GLU A 436 -28.60 2.42 -35.32
CA GLU A 436 -29.71 3.15 -35.96
C GLU A 436 -31.08 2.79 -35.36
N VAL A 437 -31.31 1.50 -35.08
CA VAL A 437 -32.63 0.99 -34.65
C VAL A 437 -32.78 0.96 -33.14
N ALA A 438 -31.71 0.71 -32.39
CA ALA A 438 -31.74 0.51 -30.95
C ALA A 438 -32.33 1.70 -30.16
N PRO A 439 -32.01 2.98 -30.46
CA PRO A 439 -32.63 4.11 -29.76
C PRO A 439 -34.16 4.18 -29.88
N LYS A 440 -34.74 3.61 -30.94
CA LYS A 440 -36.18 3.59 -31.22
C LYS A 440 -36.86 2.34 -30.67
N GLU A 441 -36.12 1.26 -30.55
CA GLU A 441 -36.64 -0.08 -30.25
C GLU A 441 -36.37 -0.54 -28.82
N LEU A 442 -35.29 -0.08 -28.19
CA LEU A 442 -35.00 -0.38 -26.79
C LEU A 442 -36.17 0.08 -25.92
N GLU A 443 -36.52 -0.75 -24.93
CA GLU A 443 -37.49 -0.35 -23.91
C GLU A 443 -37.10 0.98 -23.25
N GLU A 444 -38.11 1.75 -22.83
CA GLU A 444 -37.93 3.12 -22.31
C GLU A 444 -36.91 3.20 -21.17
N ARG A 445 -36.77 2.14 -20.36
CA ARG A 445 -35.80 2.10 -19.26
C ARG A 445 -34.34 1.96 -19.69
N TYR A 446 -34.05 1.59 -20.95
CA TYR A 446 -32.69 1.38 -21.46
C TYR A 446 -32.28 2.44 -22.48
N CYS A 447 -30.98 2.69 -22.58
CA CYS A 447 -30.40 3.49 -23.66
C CYS A 447 -29.06 2.94 -24.09
N LEU A 448 -28.78 3.08 -25.39
CA LEU A 448 -27.48 2.83 -25.98
C LEU A 448 -26.60 4.06 -25.78
N MET A 449 -25.43 3.85 -25.18
CA MET A 449 -24.43 4.87 -24.93
C MET A 449 -23.24 4.65 -25.86
N ASP A 450 -23.07 5.60 -26.77
CA ASP A 450 -21.98 5.66 -27.74
C ASP A 450 -21.57 7.12 -27.89
N GLY A 451 -20.27 7.40 -27.75
CA GLY A 451 -19.74 8.76 -27.87
C GLY A 451 -19.89 9.36 -29.27
N SER A 452 -20.13 8.55 -30.31
CA SER A 452 -20.31 9.04 -31.67
C SER A 452 -21.63 9.80 -31.88
N PHE A 453 -22.68 9.50 -31.10
CA PHE A 453 -23.98 10.17 -31.19
C PHE A 453 -24.53 10.68 -29.84
N VAL A 454 -23.90 10.35 -28.72
CA VAL A 454 -24.19 10.93 -27.39
C VAL A 454 -23.03 11.83 -26.97
N PRO A 455 -23.09 13.16 -27.20
CA PRO A 455 -21.95 14.06 -26.96
C PRO A 455 -21.49 14.13 -25.51
N GLN A 456 -22.38 13.82 -24.56
CA GLN A 456 -22.06 13.77 -23.13
C GLN A 456 -21.36 12.47 -22.73
N TRP A 457 -21.30 11.48 -23.63
CA TRP A 457 -20.63 10.22 -23.40
C TRP A 457 -19.17 10.32 -23.85
N GLU A 458 -18.27 10.40 -22.88
CA GLU A 458 -16.84 10.62 -23.12
C GLU A 458 -16.01 9.32 -23.01
N GLU A 459 -16.68 8.17 -22.97
CA GLU A 459 -16.05 6.86 -22.86
C GLU A 459 -15.90 6.20 -24.24
N PHE A 460 -14.77 5.52 -24.47
CA PHE A 460 -14.57 4.70 -25.67
C PHE A 460 -15.46 3.45 -25.70
N LYS A 461 -15.99 3.04 -24.54
CA LYS A 461 -16.83 1.86 -24.40
C LYS A 461 -18.25 2.14 -24.88
N ILE A 462 -18.72 1.32 -25.81
CA ILE A 462 -20.10 1.28 -26.24
C ILE A 462 -20.85 0.31 -25.36
N GLN A 463 -21.95 0.77 -24.79
CA GLN A 463 -22.70 -0.02 -23.83
C GLN A 463 -24.17 0.35 -23.78
N ILE A 464 -25.00 -0.65 -23.50
CA ILE A 464 -26.41 -0.44 -23.15
C ILE A 464 -26.47 -0.33 -21.64
N LEU A 465 -27.19 0.67 -21.15
CA LEU A 465 -27.36 0.98 -19.73
C LEU A 465 -28.81 1.28 -19.40
N CYS A 466 -29.15 1.22 -18.12
CA CYS A 466 -30.40 1.79 -17.63
C CYS A 466 -30.35 3.33 -17.70
N ARG A 467 -31.40 3.98 -18.21
CA ARG A 467 -31.47 5.45 -18.32
C ARG A 467 -31.32 6.16 -16.98
N ALA A 468 -31.84 5.56 -15.92
CA ALA A 468 -31.68 6.08 -14.55
C ALA A 468 -30.19 6.15 -14.15
N ASP A 469 -29.43 5.12 -14.49
CA ASP A 469 -28.00 5.05 -14.19
C ASP A 469 -27.20 6.03 -15.05
N VAL A 470 -27.57 6.20 -16.32
CA VAL A 470 -26.93 7.18 -17.22
C VAL A 470 -27.08 8.59 -16.69
N LYS A 471 -28.26 8.97 -16.18
CA LYS A 471 -28.44 10.29 -15.57
C LYS A 471 -27.48 10.50 -14.40
N GLU A 472 -27.36 9.50 -13.52
CA GLU A 472 -26.47 9.58 -12.35
C GLU A 472 -24.99 9.56 -12.75
N LEU A 473 -24.61 8.82 -13.79
CA LEU A 473 -23.26 8.78 -14.36
C LEU A 473 -22.85 10.16 -14.93
N LEU A 474 -23.71 10.76 -15.76
CA LEU A 474 -23.45 12.07 -16.38
C LEU A 474 -23.44 13.21 -15.35
N GLU A 475 -24.18 13.08 -14.26
CA GLU A 475 -24.16 14.03 -13.13
C GLU A 475 -22.99 13.79 -12.16
N GLY A 476 -22.13 12.78 -12.42
CA GLY A 476 -21.01 12.40 -11.56
C GLY A 476 -21.42 11.79 -10.21
N LYS A 477 -22.71 11.47 -10.03
CA LYS A 477 -23.29 10.87 -8.83
C LYS A 477 -23.07 9.36 -8.74
N LYS A 478 -22.80 8.71 -9.88
CA LYS A 478 -22.50 7.28 -9.98
C LYS A 478 -21.21 7.08 -10.78
N LYS A 479 -20.47 6.00 -10.50
CA LYS A 479 -19.20 5.66 -11.16
C LYS A 479 -19.15 4.15 -11.45
N PHE A 480 -18.55 3.76 -12.57
CA PHE A 480 -18.35 2.35 -12.95
C PHE A 480 -17.45 1.56 -11.99
N THR A 481 -16.59 2.25 -11.24
CA THR A 481 -15.61 1.62 -10.34
C THR A 481 -16.14 1.33 -8.94
N VAL A 482 -17.42 1.57 -8.67
CA VAL A 482 -18.04 1.42 -7.33
C VAL A 482 -19.17 0.41 -7.43
N PHE A 483 -19.15 -0.62 -6.58
CA PHE A 483 -20.19 -1.64 -6.56
C PHE A 483 -21.46 -1.17 -5.81
N PRO A 484 -22.68 -1.47 -6.30
CA PRO A 484 -22.96 -2.13 -7.56
C PRO A 484 -22.66 -1.19 -8.75
N ALA A 485 -21.82 -1.67 -9.66
CA ALA A 485 -21.60 -1.02 -10.93
C ALA A 485 -22.95 -0.99 -11.68
N PRO A 486 -23.20 0.04 -12.52
CA PRO A 486 -24.35 0.03 -13.40
C PRO A 486 -24.42 -1.29 -14.20
N PRO A 487 -25.55 -2.03 -14.19
CA PRO A 487 -25.75 -3.16 -15.08
C PRO A 487 -25.49 -2.74 -16.52
N SER A 488 -24.66 -3.51 -17.23
CA SER A 488 -24.20 -3.10 -18.56
C SER A 488 -24.10 -4.26 -19.52
N VAL A 489 -24.47 -4.01 -20.78
CA VAL A 489 -24.17 -4.88 -21.92
C VAL A 489 -23.19 -4.13 -22.81
N HIS A 490 -21.95 -4.59 -22.85
CA HIS A 490 -20.88 -4.05 -23.67
C HIS A 490 -20.98 -4.57 -25.09
N ILE A 491 -20.75 -3.67 -26.06
CA ILE A 491 -20.73 -4.02 -27.48
C ILE A 491 -19.37 -3.62 -28.05
N ALA A 492 -18.55 -4.61 -28.35
CA ALA A 492 -17.31 -4.43 -29.10
C ALA A 492 -17.63 -4.41 -30.60
N ILE A 493 -17.04 -3.46 -31.33
CA ILE A 493 -17.10 -3.44 -32.79
C ILE A 493 -15.89 -4.20 -33.34
N LEU A 494 -16.14 -5.11 -34.27
CA LEU A 494 -15.12 -5.84 -35.01
C LEU A 494 -14.83 -5.08 -36.32
N ASP A 495 -13.70 -4.39 -36.35
CA ASP A 495 -13.24 -3.59 -37.49
C ASP A 495 -12.18 -4.30 -38.30
N TYR A 496 -12.26 -4.18 -39.63
CA TYR A 496 -11.23 -4.73 -40.51
C TYR A 496 -9.90 -3.95 -40.38
N LEU A 497 -8.80 -4.71 -40.31
CA LEU A 497 -7.45 -4.16 -40.41
C LEU A 497 -7.07 -3.88 -41.89
N PRO A 498 -6.26 -2.85 -42.16
CA PRO A 498 -5.74 -2.60 -43.50
C PRO A 498 -4.84 -3.75 -43.98
N ALA A 499 -4.99 -4.17 -45.24
CA ALA A 499 -4.17 -5.24 -45.83
C ALA A 499 -2.72 -4.79 -46.08
N GLN A 500 -2.53 -3.50 -46.40
CA GLN A 500 -1.20 -2.94 -46.58
C GLN A 500 -0.56 -2.63 -45.22
N LYS A 501 0.60 -3.23 -44.97
CA LYS A 501 1.39 -3.04 -43.74
C LYS A 501 1.55 -1.56 -43.35
N LYS A 502 1.88 -0.70 -44.32
CA LYS A 502 2.07 0.73 -44.10
C LYS A 502 0.79 1.44 -43.62
N GLU A 503 -0.36 1.07 -44.16
CA GLU A 503 -1.64 1.68 -43.76
C GLU A 503 -2.10 1.13 -42.41
N LYS A 504 -1.81 -0.14 -42.11
CA LYS A 504 -2.01 -0.74 -40.78
C LYS A 504 -1.17 -0.04 -39.72
N GLU A 505 0.12 0.18 -39.98
CA GLU A 505 1.02 0.92 -39.09
C GLU A 505 0.50 2.34 -38.86
N ARG A 506 0.11 3.04 -39.94
CA ARG A 506 -0.46 4.38 -39.86
C ARG A 506 -1.76 4.42 -39.03
N GLN A 507 -2.66 3.46 -39.22
CA GLN A 507 -3.90 3.37 -38.44
C GLN A 507 -3.58 3.23 -36.94
N GLN A 508 -2.66 2.33 -36.60
CA GLN A 508 -2.28 2.04 -35.23
C GLN A 508 -1.56 3.22 -34.57
N GLU A 509 -0.72 3.95 -35.31
CA GLU A 509 -0.09 5.18 -34.83
C GLU A 509 -1.13 6.24 -34.47
N ILE A 510 -2.09 6.49 -35.37
CA ILE A 510 -3.15 7.49 -35.15
C ILE A 510 -4.01 7.11 -33.95
N LEU A 511 -4.43 5.85 -33.85
CA LEU A 511 -5.22 5.38 -32.71
C LEU A 511 -4.44 5.52 -31.40
N ARG A 512 -3.13 5.18 -31.38
CA ARG A 512 -2.26 5.38 -30.22
C ARG A 512 -2.21 6.85 -29.80
N ASP A 513 -2.06 7.76 -30.75
CA ASP A 513 -2.03 9.21 -30.49
C ASP A 513 -3.36 9.71 -29.90
N ILE A 514 -4.50 9.23 -30.43
CA ILE A 514 -5.85 9.52 -29.88
C ILE A 514 -5.96 9.06 -28.43
N PHE A 515 -5.50 7.85 -28.12
CA PHE A 515 -5.55 7.32 -26.75
C PHE A 515 -4.63 8.06 -25.80
N GLU A 516 -3.44 8.44 -26.25
CA GLU A 516 -2.49 9.19 -25.44
C GLU A 516 -3.04 10.59 -25.11
N LEU A 517 -3.67 11.27 -26.07
CA LEU A 517 -4.36 12.52 -25.84
C LEU A 517 -5.51 12.35 -24.84
N MET A 518 -6.34 11.30 -24.98
CA MET A 518 -7.43 11.04 -24.03
C MET A 518 -6.89 10.83 -22.60
N PHE A 519 -5.85 10.00 -22.46
CA PHE A 519 -5.21 9.73 -21.18
C PHE A 519 -4.65 10.99 -20.53
N ARG A 520 -4.02 11.88 -21.31
CA ARG A 520 -3.53 13.17 -20.81
C ARG A 520 -4.66 14.06 -20.33
N ILE A 521 -5.86 14.00 -20.91
CA ILE A 521 -7.03 14.73 -20.41
C ILE A 521 -7.54 14.08 -19.11
N ASP A 522 -7.63 12.76 -19.05
CA ASP A 522 -8.02 12.06 -17.82
C ASP A 522 -7.08 12.39 -16.64
N TYR A 523 -5.79 12.59 -16.93
CA TYR A 523 -4.80 12.94 -15.92
C TYR A 523 -4.77 14.43 -15.57
N ASN A 524 -4.83 15.33 -16.55
CA ASN A 524 -4.66 16.77 -16.35
C ASN A 524 -5.98 17.56 -16.25
N GLY A 525 -7.13 16.89 -16.43
CA GLY A 525 -8.46 17.52 -16.47
C GLY A 525 -8.81 18.16 -17.82
N GLU A 526 -7.83 18.76 -18.51
CA GLU A 526 -7.99 19.36 -19.84
C GLU A 526 -6.73 19.20 -20.71
N LEU A 527 -6.84 19.43 -22.02
CA LEU A 527 -5.65 19.58 -22.86
C LEU A 527 -5.04 20.97 -22.65
N ALA A 528 -3.74 21.01 -22.41
CA ALA A 528 -2.99 22.26 -22.29
C ALA A 528 -1.69 22.22 -23.11
N GLY A 529 -1.20 23.40 -23.50
CA GLY A 529 0.11 23.56 -24.13
C GLY A 529 0.27 22.80 -25.45
N HIS A 530 1.35 22.00 -25.56
CA HIS A 530 1.68 21.26 -26.78
C HIS A 530 0.60 20.26 -27.19
N SER A 531 -0.12 19.66 -26.24
CA SER A 531 -1.16 18.66 -26.51
C SER A 531 -2.38 19.24 -27.24
N VAL A 532 -2.66 20.54 -27.08
CA VAL A 532 -3.70 21.24 -27.86
C VAL A 532 -3.29 21.33 -29.33
N LEU A 533 -2.00 21.63 -29.58
CA LEU A 533 -1.47 21.69 -30.93
C LEU A 533 -1.39 20.31 -31.58
N GLU A 534 -1.05 19.26 -30.81
CA GLU A 534 -1.10 17.86 -31.27
C GLU A 534 -2.52 17.46 -31.68
N PHE A 535 -3.52 17.77 -30.85
CA PHE A 535 -4.93 17.51 -31.17
C PHE A 535 -5.39 18.25 -32.44
N GLU A 536 -5.06 19.53 -32.58
CA GLU A 536 -5.40 20.30 -33.78
C GLU A 536 -4.69 19.78 -35.05
N LYS A 537 -3.42 19.39 -34.96
CA LYS A 537 -2.69 18.74 -36.06
C LYS A 537 -3.31 17.41 -36.45
N LEU A 538 -3.69 16.60 -35.46
CA LEU A 538 -4.35 15.33 -35.66
C LEU A 538 -5.69 15.53 -36.39
N LYS A 539 -6.53 16.46 -35.92
CA LYS A 539 -7.81 16.83 -36.55
C LYS A 539 -7.61 17.30 -38.00
N GLN A 540 -6.63 18.17 -38.25
CA GLN A 540 -6.30 18.64 -39.60
C GLN A 540 -5.79 17.50 -40.50
N SER A 541 -4.97 16.60 -39.98
CA SER A 541 -4.39 15.49 -40.75
C SER A 541 -5.44 14.47 -41.21
N LEU A 542 -6.52 14.34 -40.43
CA LEU A 542 -7.62 13.43 -40.72
C LEU A 542 -8.70 14.08 -41.61
N GLY A 543 -8.86 15.41 -41.57
CA GLY A 543 -9.69 16.15 -42.53
C GLY A 543 -11.21 15.94 -42.38
N TYR A 544 -11.68 15.56 -41.19
CA TYR A 544 -13.09 15.20 -40.95
C TYR A 544 -13.90 16.27 -40.22
N ASN A 545 -15.21 16.24 -40.47
CA ASN A 545 -16.22 17.13 -39.91
C ASN A 545 -16.80 16.52 -38.62
N ILE A 546 -16.01 16.53 -37.54
CA ILE A 546 -16.46 16.08 -36.20
C ILE A 546 -17.31 17.16 -35.52
N ASN A 547 -18.13 16.77 -34.53
CA ASN A 547 -18.97 17.75 -33.83
C ASN A 547 -18.12 18.72 -33.00
N GLU A 548 -17.84 19.91 -33.55
CA GLU A 548 -17.02 20.94 -32.88
C GLU A 548 -17.66 21.50 -31.60
N THR A 549 -18.96 21.26 -31.38
CA THR A 549 -19.66 21.66 -30.16
C THR A 549 -19.56 20.63 -29.03
N ALA A 550 -19.02 19.43 -29.30
CA ALA A 550 -18.76 18.41 -28.30
C ALA A 550 -17.46 18.70 -27.53
N SER A 551 -17.30 18.11 -26.34
CA SER A 551 -16.06 18.22 -25.58
C SER A 551 -14.88 17.60 -26.35
N VAL A 552 -13.66 18.02 -26.02
CA VAL A 552 -12.44 17.48 -26.64
C VAL A 552 -12.34 15.96 -26.42
N LYS A 553 -12.76 15.46 -25.26
CA LYS A 553 -12.82 14.02 -24.99
C LYS A 553 -13.78 13.31 -25.93
N ASN A 554 -15.02 13.79 -26.04
CA ASN A 554 -15.99 13.19 -26.95
C ASN A 554 -15.52 13.27 -28.42
N GLN A 555 -14.85 14.36 -28.83
CA GLN A 555 -14.22 14.46 -30.14
C GLN A 555 -13.13 13.40 -30.37
N LEU A 556 -12.32 13.07 -29.36
CA LEU A 556 -11.36 11.96 -29.43
C LEU A 556 -12.04 10.59 -29.53
N VAL A 557 -13.18 10.37 -28.85
CA VAL A 557 -13.99 9.15 -29.03
C VAL A 557 -14.50 9.03 -30.47
N GLN A 558 -15.03 10.12 -31.03
CA GLN A 558 -15.48 10.17 -32.43
C GLN A 558 -14.33 9.85 -33.40
N LEU A 559 -13.15 10.45 -33.19
CA LEU A 559 -11.96 10.17 -34.02
C LEU A 559 -11.51 8.71 -33.91
N GLN A 560 -11.56 8.11 -32.72
CA GLN A 560 -11.19 6.71 -32.51
C GLN A 560 -12.07 5.77 -33.34
N GLN A 561 -13.39 5.96 -33.32
CA GLN A 561 -14.31 5.12 -34.09
C GLN A 561 -14.14 5.32 -35.61
N LEU A 562 -13.91 6.56 -36.04
CA LEU A 562 -13.64 6.84 -37.45
C LEU A 562 -12.35 6.17 -37.95
N VAL A 563 -11.26 6.27 -37.19
CA VAL A 563 -9.96 5.70 -37.57
C VAL A 563 -9.98 4.18 -37.51
N SER A 564 -10.67 3.59 -36.53
CA SER A 564 -10.84 2.12 -36.47
C SER A 564 -11.64 1.60 -37.66
N GLY A 565 -12.73 2.28 -38.05
CA GLY A 565 -13.58 1.91 -39.18
C GLY A 565 -13.10 2.34 -40.58
N TRP A 566 -11.95 3.02 -40.72
CA TRP A 566 -11.56 3.66 -41.99
C TRP A 566 -11.23 2.70 -43.16
N CYS A 567 -11.20 1.39 -42.88
CA CYS A 567 -10.82 0.34 -43.82
C CYS A 567 -11.94 -0.67 -44.12
N GLU A 568 -13.20 -0.37 -43.78
CA GLU A 568 -14.35 -1.21 -44.18
C GLU A 568 -14.48 -1.39 -45.71
N ALA A 569 -13.88 -0.48 -46.49
CA ALA A 569 -13.83 -0.59 -47.95
C ALA A 569 -12.81 -1.64 -48.46
N ASP A 570 -11.87 -2.10 -47.63
CA ASP A 570 -10.82 -3.06 -47.97
C ASP A 570 -10.78 -4.23 -46.98
N LYS A 571 -11.72 -5.18 -47.17
CA LYS A 571 -11.81 -6.43 -46.39
C LYS A 571 -10.70 -7.44 -46.71
N SER A 572 -9.74 -7.11 -47.58
CA SER A 572 -8.78 -8.08 -48.15
C SER A 572 -7.72 -8.60 -47.17
N ALA A 573 -7.54 -7.94 -46.02
CA ALA A 573 -6.64 -8.42 -44.97
C ALA A 573 -7.14 -9.69 -44.28
N GLY A 574 -8.46 -9.92 -44.29
CA GLY A 574 -9.08 -11.04 -43.59
C GLY A 574 -8.88 -11.03 -42.07
N LEU A 575 -8.58 -9.87 -41.48
CA LEU A 575 -8.31 -9.72 -40.05
C LEU A 575 -9.22 -8.65 -39.43
N PHE A 576 -9.84 -8.97 -38.30
CA PHE A 576 -10.46 -8.00 -37.41
C PHE A 576 -9.47 -7.50 -36.35
N GLN A 577 -9.69 -6.28 -35.85
CA GLN A 577 -9.04 -5.73 -34.68
C GLN A 577 -10.05 -5.51 -33.55
N SER A 578 -9.63 -5.79 -32.31
CA SER A 578 -10.28 -5.25 -31.11
C SER A 578 -9.24 -4.52 -30.27
N ILE A 579 -9.69 -3.45 -29.62
CA ILE A 579 -8.87 -2.60 -28.77
C ILE A 579 -9.28 -2.88 -27.32
N ASP A 580 -8.38 -3.50 -26.56
CA ASP A 580 -8.61 -3.82 -25.15
C ASP A 580 -7.99 -2.77 -24.23
N TYR A 581 -8.79 -2.24 -23.31
CA TYR A 581 -8.36 -1.29 -22.27
C TYR A 581 -8.05 -2.01 -20.96
N TYR A 582 -6.78 -2.04 -20.55
CA TYR A 582 -6.40 -2.55 -19.23
C TYR A 582 -5.86 -1.41 -18.34
N ASN A 583 -6.53 -1.20 -17.20
CA ASN A 583 -6.10 -0.35 -16.08
C ASN A 583 -5.59 1.05 -16.45
N GLY A 584 -6.21 1.71 -17.45
CA GLY A 584 -5.91 3.10 -17.82
C GLY A 584 -4.44 3.38 -18.19
N ARG A 585 -3.62 2.35 -18.43
CA ARG A 585 -2.17 2.48 -18.71
C ARG A 585 -1.64 1.47 -19.73
N ARG A 586 -2.40 0.41 -20.06
CA ARG A 586 -1.97 -0.66 -20.99
C ARG A 586 -2.95 -0.78 -22.15
N GLN A 587 -2.43 -0.70 -23.37
CA GLN A 587 -3.14 -1.00 -24.62
C GLN A 587 -2.72 -2.40 -25.09
N CYS A 588 -3.67 -3.27 -25.41
CA CYS A 588 -3.38 -4.52 -26.10
C CYS A 588 -4.09 -4.51 -27.46
N TRP A 589 -3.29 -4.56 -28.53
CA TRP A 589 -3.81 -4.72 -29.88
C TRP A 589 -3.98 -6.20 -30.15
N ARG A 590 -5.23 -6.65 -30.26
CA ARG A 590 -5.53 -8.03 -30.65
C ARG A 590 -6.11 -8.04 -32.04
N SER A 591 -5.56 -8.94 -32.86
CA SER A 591 -6.07 -9.21 -34.20
C SER A 591 -6.63 -10.61 -34.25
N PHE A 592 -7.78 -10.77 -34.90
CA PHE A 592 -8.50 -12.03 -35.06
C PHE A 592 -8.69 -12.30 -36.54
N GLN A 593 -8.73 -13.58 -36.95
CA GLN A 593 -9.11 -13.87 -38.32
C GLN A 593 -10.59 -13.59 -38.52
N ALA A 594 -10.94 -12.90 -39.60
CA ALA A 594 -12.32 -12.55 -39.91
C ALA A 594 -13.18 -13.80 -40.13
N GLU A 595 -12.58 -14.85 -40.70
CA GLU A 595 -13.22 -16.15 -40.94
C GLU A 595 -13.74 -16.81 -39.64
N TRP A 596 -13.19 -16.46 -38.48
CA TRP A 596 -13.64 -17.01 -37.19
C TRP A 596 -15.08 -16.59 -36.86
N PHE A 597 -15.53 -15.47 -37.42
CA PHE A 597 -16.84 -14.85 -37.20
C PHE A 597 -17.77 -14.97 -38.42
N GLU A 598 -17.51 -15.90 -39.33
CA GLU A 598 -18.38 -16.17 -40.49
C GLU A 598 -19.46 -17.22 -40.17
N GLU A 599 -19.15 -18.18 -39.30
CA GLU A 599 -20.10 -19.18 -38.81
C GLU A 599 -20.32 -19.01 -37.30
N GLU A 600 -21.58 -19.11 -36.88
CA GLU A 600 -21.96 -19.11 -35.46
C GLU A 600 -22.45 -20.49 -35.02
N GLU A 601 -22.28 -20.78 -33.74
CA GLU A 601 -22.97 -21.86 -33.06
C GLU A 601 -23.66 -21.35 -31.80
N GLN A 602 -24.85 -21.87 -31.51
CA GLN A 602 -25.61 -21.48 -30.33
C GLN A 602 -25.07 -22.26 -29.13
N VAL A 603 -24.49 -21.54 -28.16
CA VAL A 603 -23.98 -22.14 -26.91
C VAL A 603 -24.92 -21.81 -25.76
N PRO A 604 -25.08 -22.71 -24.77
CA PRO A 604 -25.86 -22.41 -23.56
C PRO A 604 -25.24 -21.25 -22.76
N PHE A 605 -26.07 -20.34 -22.28
CA PHE A 605 -25.67 -19.27 -21.38
C PHE A 605 -26.82 -18.95 -20.41
N GLU A 606 -26.63 -19.32 -19.15
CA GLU A 606 -27.64 -19.31 -18.10
C GLU A 606 -28.89 -20.10 -18.55
N ASN A 607 -30.03 -19.45 -18.67
CA ASN A 607 -31.29 -20.07 -19.07
C ASN A 607 -31.70 -19.78 -20.52
N GLN A 608 -30.76 -19.34 -21.34
CA GLN A 608 -30.94 -19.09 -22.77
C GLN A 608 -29.73 -19.57 -23.56
N THR A 609 -29.74 -19.35 -24.88
CA THR A 609 -28.55 -19.55 -25.73
C THR A 609 -28.01 -18.21 -26.17
N ILE A 610 -26.73 -18.19 -26.49
CA ILE A 610 -26.05 -17.04 -27.08
C ILE A 610 -25.22 -17.52 -28.28
N PRO A 611 -25.21 -16.80 -29.42
CA PRO A 611 -24.35 -17.13 -30.54
C PRO A 611 -22.88 -16.95 -30.15
N ALA A 612 -22.06 -17.98 -30.34
CA ALA A 612 -20.61 -17.92 -30.27
C ALA A 612 -20.02 -18.15 -31.67
N PRO A 613 -18.85 -17.57 -31.99
CA PRO A 613 -18.17 -17.89 -33.24
C PRO A 613 -17.80 -19.38 -33.23
N ARG A 614 -18.06 -20.12 -34.32
CA ARG A 614 -17.78 -21.57 -34.36
C ARG A 614 -16.29 -21.90 -34.14
N GLN A 615 -15.41 -20.96 -34.47
CA GLN A 615 -14.00 -21.02 -34.16
C GLN A 615 -13.66 -20.23 -32.87
N TYR A 616 -14.45 -20.41 -31.80
CA TYR A 616 -14.21 -19.73 -30.53
C TYR A 616 -12.91 -20.15 -29.84
N SER A 617 -12.38 -21.36 -30.12
CA SER A 617 -11.16 -21.87 -29.48
C SER A 617 -9.92 -21.02 -29.77
N PRO A 618 -9.54 -20.76 -31.04
CA PRO A 618 -8.43 -19.85 -31.35
C PRO A 618 -8.71 -18.41 -30.89
N LEU A 619 -9.98 -17.98 -30.89
CA LEU A 619 -10.37 -16.68 -30.34
C LEU A 619 -10.06 -16.59 -28.83
N LEU A 620 -10.47 -17.58 -28.03
CA LEU A 620 -10.18 -17.65 -26.60
C LEU A 620 -8.67 -17.77 -26.31
N GLU A 621 -7.92 -18.44 -27.18
CA GLU A 621 -6.46 -18.54 -27.07
C GLU A 621 -5.78 -17.17 -27.27
N VAL A 622 -6.23 -16.37 -28.25
CA VAL A 622 -5.75 -14.99 -28.41
C VAL A 622 -6.16 -14.10 -27.23
N LEU A 623 -7.36 -14.31 -26.67
CA LEU A 623 -7.89 -13.48 -25.57
C LEU A 623 -7.30 -13.83 -24.20
N TYR A 624 -6.96 -15.10 -23.94
CA TYR A 624 -6.61 -15.59 -22.60
C TYR A 624 -5.33 -16.44 -22.55
N GLY A 625 -4.71 -16.78 -23.69
CA GLY A 625 -3.59 -17.73 -23.77
C GLY A 625 -4.05 -19.17 -23.57
N ASN A 626 -3.12 -20.13 -23.47
CA ASN A 626 -3.45 -21.57 -23.33
C ASN A 626 -4.14 -21.92 -22.00
N SER A 627 -4.12 -21.03 -21.01
CA SER A 627 -4.73 -21.25 -19.69
C SER A 627 -6.24 -21.46 -19.74
N TRP A 628 -6.93 -20.98 -20.79
CA TRP A 628 -8.37 -21.24 -20.95
C TRP A 628 -8.66 -22.73 -21.15
N GLN A 629 -7.73 -23.56 -21.61
CA GLN A 629 -7.97 -24.99 -21.86
C GLN A 629 -7.90 -25.85 -20.59
N GLU A 630 -7.35 -25.33 -19.50
CA GLU A 630 -7.20 -26.10 -18.26
C GLU A 630 -8.57 -26.49 -17.66
N GLU A 631 -8.71 -27.75 -17.24
CA GLU A 631 -9.87 -28.25 -16.47
C GLU A 631 -9.69 -27.85 -15.01
N ARG A 632 -10.06 -26.60 -14.67
CA ARG A 632 -10.12 -26.14 -13.28
C ARG A 632 -11.42 -25.37 -13.04
N CYS A 633 -12.51 -26.12 -12.82
CA CYS A 633 -13.59 -25.82 -11.87
C CYS A 633 -14.86 -26.65 -12.11
N THR A 634 -15.56 -26.93 -11.02
CA THR A 634 -16.92 -27.48 -10.96
C THR A 634 -18.01 -26.45 -11.33
N ILE A 635 -19.08 -26.96 -11.94
CA ILE A 635 -20.31 -26.25 -12.32
C ILE A 635 -21.01 -25.71 -11.06
N ILE A 636 -21.43 -24.44 -11.07
CA ILE A 636 -22.33 -23.87 -10.06
C ILE A 636 -23.65 -23.58 -10.78
N GLN A 637 -24.69 -24.38 -10.54
CA GLN A 637 -26.03 -24.10 -11.03
C GLN A 637 -26.68 -22.99 -10.18
N VAL A 638 -27.32 -22.03 -10.82
CA VAL A 638 -28.16 -21.02 -10.17
C VAL A 638 -29.53 -21.65 -9.88
N ASP A 639 -29.93 -21.73 -8.61
CA ASP A 639 -31.26 -22.25 -8.20
C ASP A 639 -32.43 -21.55 -8.94
N GLU A 640 -33.34 -22.34 -9.50
CA GLU A 640 -34.57 -21.90 -10.18
C GLU A 640 -35.49 -21.06 -9.29
N GLU A 641 -35.40 -21.17 -7.95
CA GLU A 641 -36.22 -20.39 -7.01
C GLU A 641 -35.92 -18.89 -7.03
N VAL A 642 -34.70 -18.47 -7.38
CA VAL A 642 -34.38 -17.04 -7.57
C VAL A 642 -35.08 -16.46 -8.81
N TYR A 643 -35.42 -17.33 -9.77
CA TYR A 643 -36.07 -16.97 -11.03
C TYR A 643 -37.60 -16.85 -10.90
N MET A 644 -38.22 -17.54 -9.93
CA MET A 644 -39.69 -17.69 -9.85
C MET A 644 -40.43 -16.60 -9.05
N ASN A 645 -39.72 -15.66 -8.40
CA ASN A 645 -40.33 -14.60 -7.58
C ASN A 645 -40.29 -13.18 -8.19
N LEU A 646 -39.98 -13.05 -9.49
CA LEU A 646 -40.15 -11.77 -10.19
C LEU A 646 -41.60 -11.63 -10.69
N ASP A 647 -42.53 -11.50 -9.72
CA ASP A 647 -43.91 -11.12 -9.98
C ASP A 647 -44.03 -9.60 -10.20
N LYS A 648 -44.79 -9.22 -11.22
CA LYS A 648 -44.91 -7.88 -11.81
C LYS A 648 -45.75 -6.89 -10.98
N SER A 649 -45.94 -7.14 -9.68
CA SER A 649 -46.77 -6.31 -8.78
C SER A 649 -45.99 -5.67 -7.60
N LEU A 650 -44.67 -5.83 -7.51
CA LEU A 650 -43.91 -5.58 -6.27
C LEU A 650 -43.17 -4.24 -6.17
N TYR A 651 -43.41 -3.29 -7.07
CA TYR A 651 -42.79 -1.97 -6.97
C TYR A 651 -43.74 -0.84 -7.35
N ASN A 652 -44.25 -0.15 -6.33
CA ASN A 652 -44.84 1.19 -6.41
C ASN A 652 -43.68 2.23 -6.53
N GLU A 653 -43.78 3.14 -7.51
CA GLU A 653 -42.80 4.22 -7.73
C GLU A 653 -42.57 5.12 -6.51
N GLU A 654 -43.57 5.33 -5.65
CA GLU A 654 -43.43 6.09 -4.40
C GLU A 654 -42.74 5.30 -3.28
N GLU A 655 -42.90 3.97 -3.21
CA GLU A 655 -42.17 3.13 -2.26
C GLU A 655 -40.70 2.98 -2.65
N LEU A 656 -40.37 2.92 -3.94
CA LEU A 656 -38.99 2.92 -4.44
C LEU A 656 -38.27 4.25 -4.15
N LEU A 657 -38.97 5.38 -4.20
CA LEU A 657 -38.40 6.69 -3.88
C LEU A 657 -38.25 6.91 -2.36
N LYS A 658 -39.13 6.32 -1.56
CA LYS A 658 -39.03 6.32 -0.09
C LYS A 658 -37.96 5.32 0.41
N TYR A 659 -37.86 4.14 -0.20
CA TYR A 659 -36.74 3.20 -0.02
C TYR A 659 -35.41 3.82 -0.47
N LYS A 660 -35.38 4.66 -1.52
CA LYS A 660 -34.14 5.29 -2.02
C LYS A 660 -33.45 6.26 -1.06
N ARG A 661 -34.15 6.78 -0.03
CA ARG A 661 -33.55 7.75 0.92
C ARG A 661 -33.23 7.16 2.28
N ASP A 662 -34.05 6.24 2.78
CA ASP A 662 -33.87 5.71 4.14
C ASP A 662 -33.18 4.33 4.15
N PHE A 663 -33.08 3.63 3.00
CA PHE A 663 -32.52 2.28 2.91
C PHE A 663 -31.03 2.23 2.49
N PHE A 664 -30.45 3.34 2.06
CA PHE A 664 -29.16 3.36 1.34
C PHE A 664 -27.90 3.56 2.18
N GLU A 665 -28.00 3.82 3.49
CA GLU A 665 -26.81 3.88 4.37
C GLU A 665 -26.70 2.65 5.29
N GLU A 666 -27.79 2.14 5.86
CA GLU A 666 -27.73 1.03 6.83
C GLU A 666 -27.63 -0.36 6.15
N GLU A 667 -28.40 -0.66 5.10
CA GLU A 667 -28.34 -2.01 4.49
C GLU A 667 -27.06 -2.24 3.65
N LYS A 668 -26.41 -1.18 3.17
CA LYS A 668 -25.06 -1.25 2.57
C LYS A 668 -24.01 -1.67 3.60
N LEU A 669 -24.15 -1.22 4.84
CA LEU A 669 -23.27 -1.60 5.94
C LEU A 669 -23.49 -3.06 6.32
N GLU A 670 -24.75 -3.48 6.45
CA GLU A 670 -25.08 -4.86 6.84
C GLU A 670 -24.64 -5.90 5.80
N LEU A 671 -24.83 -5.65 4.50
CA LEU A 671 -24.47 -6.56 3.40
C LEU A 671 -22.96 -6.60 3.10
N HIS A 672 -22.27 -5.46 3.15
CA HIS A 672 -20.80 -5.35 2.96
C HIS A 672 -20.02 -6.05 4.08
N PHE A 673 -20.61 -6.10 5.29
CA PHE A 673 -20.00 -6.66 6.47
C PHE A 673 -20.46 -8.09 6.85
N THR A 674 -21.15 -8.79 5.93
CA THR A 674 -21.48 -10.22 6.13
C THR A 674 -20.29 -11.16 5.90
N GLY A 675 -20.17 -12.20 6.72
CA GLY A 675 -19.18 -13.28 6.58
C GLY A 675 -17.75 -12.92 7.01
N CYS A 676 -16.86 -13.92 6.99
CA CYS A 676 -15.42 -13.71 7.23
C CYS A 676 -14.71 -13.48 5.89
N ASN A 677 -13.69 -12.63 5.85
CA ASN A 677 -12.87 -12.40 4.65
C ASN A 677 -11.40 -12.63 4.95
N ILE A 678 -10.63 -12.95 3.91
CA ILE A 678 -9.17 -12.90 3.96
C ILE A 678 -8.72 -11.81 2.99
N VAL A 679 -7.94 -10.83 3.46
CA VAL A 679 -7.33 -9.81 2.62
C VAL A 679 -5.81 -9.94 2.75
N GLY A 680 -5.14 -10.34 1.67
CA GLY A 680 -3.75 -10.81 1.74
C GLY A 680 -3.65 -12.04 2.65
N ASN A 681 -2.85 -11.95 3.72
CA ASN A 681 -2.70 -13.02 4.74
C ASN A 681 -3.49 -12.73 6.02
N PHE A 682 -4.39 -11.74 6.02
CA PHE A 682 -5.11 -11.31 7.22
C PHE A 682 -6.55 -11.78 7.21
N PHE A 683 -6.94 -12.55 8.23
CA PHE A 683 -8.31 -13.01 8.43
C PHE A 683 -9.14 -11.98 9.20
N ILE A 684 -10.21 -11.52 8.57
CA ILE A 684 -11.19 -10.60 9.11
C ILE A 684 -12.42 -11.40 9.54
N GLU A 685 -12.62 -11.49 10.84
CA GLU A 685 -13.78 -12.14 11.44
C GLU A 685 -15.08 -11.38 11.10
N LYS A 686 -16.21 -12.10 11.01
CA LYS A 686 -17.55 -11.48 10.89
C LYS A 686 -17.79 -10.42 11.98
N LYS A 687 -17.35 -10.69 13.22
CA LYS A 687 -17.46 -9.76 14.35
C LYS A 687 -16.77 -8.43 14.09
N MET A 688 -15.59 -8.45 13.46
CA MET A 688 -14.86 -7.23 13.08
C MET A 688 -15.64 -6.42 12.06
N LYS A 689 -16.19 -7.10 11.05
CA LYS A 689 -17.00 -6.45 10.04
C LYS A 689 -18.25 -5.79 10.63
N CYS A 690 -18.96 -6.46 11.55
CA CYS A 690 -20.07 -5.86 12.30
C CYS A 690 -19.62 -4.62 13.08
N ALA A 691 -18.44 -4.67 13.70
CA ALA A 691 -17.87 -3.52 14.42
C ALA A 691 -17.57 -2.34 13.47
N TRP A 692 -16.95 -2.58 12.33
CA TRP A 692 -16.73 -1.56 11.29
C TRP A 692 -18.04 -0.94 10.78
N ALA A 693 -19.07 -1.77 10.60
CA ALA A 693 -20.40 -1.33 10.21
C ALA A 693 -20.97 -0.31 11.20
N ALA A 694 -20.92 -0.69 12.48
CA ALA A 694 -21.39 0.13 13.57
C ALA A 694 -20.54 1.40 13.75
N SER A 695 -19.21 1.34 13.55
CA SER A 695 -18.32 2.51 13.54
C SER A 695 -18.70 3.53 12.47
N ILE A 696 -18.99 3.11 11.25
CA ILE A 696 -19.44 4.05 10.20
C ILE A 696 -20.76 4.72 10.58
N LYS A 697 -21.70 3.99 11.20
CA LYS A 697 -22.96 4.59 11.69
C LYS A 697 -22.72 5.65 12.77
N VAL A 698 -21.80 5.41 13.72
CA VAL A 698 -21.44 6.42 14.72
C VAL A 698 -20.75 7.63 14.07
N LEU A 699 -19.84 7.41 13.12
CA LEU A 699 -19.20 8.49 12.36
C LEU A 699 -20.23 9.35 11.61
N LYS A 700 -21.28 8.75 11.05
CA LYS A 700 -22.35 9.48 10.35
C LYS A 700 -23.12 10.43 11.25
N GLU A 701 -23.36 10.05 12.50
CA GLU A 701 -23.96 10.96 13.47
C GLU A 701 -23.04 12.12 13.83
N VAL A 702 -21.74 11.86 14.00
CA VAL A 702 -20.74 12.93 14.19
C VAL A 702 -20.73 13.88 12.99
N GLU A 703 -20.65 13.32 11.78
CA GLU A 703 -20.69 14.07 10.52
C GLU A 703 -21.96 14.93 10.39
N ARG A 704 -23.14 14.39 10.75
CA ARG A 704 -24.42 15.11 10.73
C ARG A 704 -24.37 16.33 11.64
N VAL A 705 -23.88 16.16 12.87
CA VAL A 705 -23.75 17.25 13.84
C VAL A 705 -22.76 18.31 13.33
N CYS A 706 -21.61 17.89 12.81
CA CYS A 706 -20.61 18.79 12.26
C CYS A 706 -21.14 19.61 11.06
N LYS A 707 -21.73 18.95 10.06
CA LYS A 707 -22.31 19.59 8.87
C LYS A 707 -23.40 20.59 9.23
N ARG A 708 -24.29 20.23 10.15
CA ARG A 708 -25.39 21.11 10.59
C ARG A 708 -24.88 22.40 11.26
N ASN A 709 -23.74 22.33 11.92
CA ASN A 709 -23.19 23.44 12.71
C ASN A 709 -21.98 24.14 12.06
N GLY A 710 -21.67 23.78 10.81
CA GLY A 710 -20.54 24.35 10.07
C GLY A 710 -19.20 24.11 10.78
N LEU A 711 -19.02 22.89 11.32
CA LEU A 711 -17.78 22.44 11.93
C LEU A 711 -17.03 21.54 10.95
N LEU A 712 -15.71 21.69 10.91
CA LEU A 712 -14.86 20.80 10.13
C LEU A 712 -14.37 19.65 11.01
N TYR A 713 -14.49 18.44 10.47
CA TYR A 713 -13.79 17.26 10.97
C TYR A 713 -13.02 16.67 9.79
N PHE A 714 -11.98 15.90 10.11
CA PHE A 714 -11.17 15.22 9.12
C PHE A 714 -10.95 13.79 9.59
N VAL A 715 -11.04 12.78 8.73
CA VAL A 715 -10.50 11.47 9.12
C VAL A 715 -8.99 11.56 9.24
N ASP A 716 -8.43 10.83 10.19
CA ASP A 716 -7.02 10.93 10.57
C ASP A 716 -6.39 9.52 10.71
N TRP A 717 -5.07 9.44 10.94
CA TRP A 717 -4.37 8.20 11.29
C TRP A 717 -4.67 6.99 10.36
N GLY A 718 -5.09 5.85 10.93
CA GLY A 718 -5.38 4.61 10.22
C GLY A 718 -6.53 4.79 9.24
N THR A 719 -7.52 5.59 9.64
CA THR A 719 -8.69 5.92 8.81
C THR A 719 -8.31 6.78 7.61
N LEU A 720 -7.48 7.80 7.77
CA LEU A 720 -7.01 8.64 6.66
C LEU A 720 -6.17 7.82 5.66
N LEU A 721 -5.22 7.03 6.18
CA LEU A 721 -4.39 6.15 5.36
C LEU A 721 -5.24 5.09 4.64
N GLY A 722 -6.23 4.50 5.33
CA GLY A 722 -7.21 3.57 4.77
C GLY A 722 -8.03 4.20 3.66
N THR A 723 -8.57 5.41 3.89
CA THR A 723 -9.32 6.20 2.91
C THR A 723 -8.54 6.39 1.61
N VAL A 724 -7.28 6.82 1.70
CA VAL A 724 -6.47 7.12 0.51
C VAL A 724 -5.99 5.85 -0.20
N ARG A 725 -5.61 4.80 0.57
CA ARG A 725 -4.97 3.60 0.01
C ARG A 725 -5.94 2.48 -0.32
N HIS A 726 -6.85 2.17 0.60
CA HIS A 726 -7.80 1.05 0.49
C HIS A 726 -9.20 1.51 0.08
N LYS A 727 -9.46 2.83 0.09
CA LYS A 727 -10.81 3.39 -0.07
C LYS A 727 -11.77 2.85 1.00
N GLY A 728 -11.25 2.60 2.20
CA GLY A 728 -11.94 1.90 3.29
C GLY A 728 -10.99 1.60 4.45
N PHE A 729 -11.39 0.73 5.38
CA PHE A 729 -10.57 0.27 6.49
C PHE A 729 -9.30 -0.43 5.97
N ILE A 730 -8.22 -0.28 6.72
CA ILE A 730 -7.07 -1.17 6.57
C ILE A 730 -7.49 -2.52 7.18
N PRO A 731 -7.18 -3.69 6.58
CA PRO A 731 -7.72 -4.98 7.05
C PRO A 731 -7.51 -5.31 8.54
N TRP A 732 -6.43 -4.80 9.13
CA TRP A 732 -6.05 -4.98 10.53
C TRP A 732 -6.28 -3.74 11.40
N ASP A 733 -7.06 -2.78 10.91
CA ASP A 733 -7.59 -1.62 11.67
C ASP A 733 -8.93 -2.01 12.29
N ASP A 734 -9.27 -1.46 13.44
CA ASP A 734 -10.50 -1.83 14.17
C ASP A 734 -11.33 -0.66 14.68
N ASP A 735 -10.86 0.57 14.50
CA ASP A 735 -11.54 1.80 14.91
C ASP A 735 -11.55 2.87 13.80
N ILE A 736 -12.19 4.00 14.10
CA ILE A 736 -12.21 5.18 13.24
C ILE A 736 -11.62 6.35 14.03
N ASP A 737 -10.60 6.96 13.43
CA ASP A 737 -9.93 8.14 13.94
C ASP A 737 -10.38 9.38 13.14
N ILE A 738 -10.76 10.43 13.85
CA ILE A 738 -11.00 11.76 13.28
C ILE A 738 -10.20 12.82 14.02
N ALA A 739 -9.88 13.91 13.34
CA ALA A 739 -9.26 15.10 13.88
C ALA A 739 -10.17 16.33 13.78
N MET A 740 -10.06 17.23 14.76
CA MET A 740 -10.69 18.54 14.78
C MET A 740 -9.72 19.60 15.27
N LYS A 741 -9.77 20.81 14.68
CA LYS A 741 -9.10 21.99 15.26
C LYS A 741 -9.68 22.27 16.65
N ARG A 742 -8.87 22.76 17.59
CA ARG A 742 -9.30 23.06 18.96
C ARG A 742 -10.58 23.90 19.03
N GLU A 743 -10.73 24.90 18.15
CA GLU A 743 -11.91 25.76 18.10
C GLU A 743 -13.17 24.98 17.71
N ASP A 744 -13.06 24.15 16.67
CA ASP A 744 -14.17 23.33 16.19
C ASP A 744 -14.53 22.23 17.19
N TYR A 745 -13.54 21.61 17.83
CA TYR A 745 -13.79 20.65 18.92
C TYR A 745 -14.50 21.31 20.11
N ASN A 746 -14.06 22.50 20.54
CA ASN A 746 -14.70 23.21 21.64
C ASN A 746 -16.17 23.53 21.33
N ARG A 747 -16.46 23.95 20.09
CA ARG A 747 -17.84 24.17 19.62
C ARG A 747 -18.63 22.87 19.53
N PHE A 748 -18.04 21.80 18.99
CA PHE A 748 -18.64 20.46 18.92
C PHE A 748 -19.02 19.97 20.31
N ARG A 749 -18.12 20.11 21.28
CA ARG A 749 -18.34 19.73 22.67
C ARG A 749 -19.55 20.43 23.30
N GLU A 750 -19.72 21.72 23.05
CA GLU A 750 -20.85 22.50 23.60
C GLU A 750 -22.22 22.04 23.07
N ILE A 751 -22.25 21.54 21.83
CA ILE A 751 -23.50 21.14 21.18
C ILE A 751 -23.76 19.63 21.26
N ALA A 752 -22.72 18.81 21.48
CA ALA A 752 -22.79 17.35 21.41
C ALA A 752 -23.89 16.76 22.31
N GLU A 753 -24.05 17.26 23.53
CA GLU A 753 -25.08 16.78 24.47
C GLU A 753 -26.52 17.01 23.96
N THR A 754 -26.74 18.04 23.13
CA THR A 754 -28.06 18.42 22.63
C THR A 754 -28.35 17.97 21.20
N GLU A 755 -27.30 17.81 20.38
CA GLU A 755 -27.41 17.47 18.96
C GLU A 755 -27.15 15.98 18.65
N LEU A 756 -26.44 15.25 19.53
CA LEU A 756 -26.31 13.79 19.40
C LEU A 756 -27.64 13.10 19.76
N PRO A 757 -28.03 12.04 19.04
CA PRO A 757 -29.27 11.34 19.31
C PRO A 757 -29.20 10.54 20.62
N ALA A 758 -30.37 10.22 21.18
CA ALA A 758 -30.47 9.40 22.38
C ALA A 758 -29.79 8.03 22.16
N GLY A 759 -28.88 7.65 23.07
CA GLY A 759 -28.05 6.46 22.91
C GLY A 759 -26.61 6.75 22.48
N TYR A 760 -26.24 8.01 22.24
CA TYR A 760 -24.89 8.44 21.94
C TYR A 760 -24.41 9.41 23.01
N CYS A 761 -23.11 9.40 23.32
CA CYS A 761 -22.52 10.41 24.18
C CYS A 761 -21.09 10.74 23.77
N LEU A 762 -20.74 12.02 23.92
CA LEU A 762 -19.35 12.47 23.88
C LEU A 762 -18.73 12.17 25.25
N VAL A 763 -17.64 11.42 25.26
CA VAL A 763 -16.78 11.23 26.41
C VAL A 763 -15.50 12.02 26.22
N ASP A 764 -15.20 12.88 27.18
CA ASP A 764 -13.93 13.58 27.25
C ASP A 764 -13.35 13.57 28.67
N GLU A 765 -12.06 13.86 28.74
CA GLU A 765 -11.26 13.88 29.98
C GLU A 765 -11.68 14.98 30.97
N VAL A 766 -12.56 15.90 30.58
CA VAL A 766 -12.93 17.10 31.33
C VAL A 766 -14.27 16.95 32.03
N PHE A 767 -15.23 16.22 31.46
CA PHE A 767 -16.61 16.20 31.95
C PHE A 767 -17.07 14.85 32.52
N ASN A 768 -16.50 13.72 32.07
CA ASN A 768 -16.98 12.41 32.48
C ASN A 768 -16.13 11.84 33.63
N GLU A 769 -16.59 12.04 34.87
CA GLU A 769 -15.96 11.40 36.05
C GLU A 769 -15.91 9.88 35.85
N GLY A 770 -14.70 9.32 35.72
CA GLY A 770 -14.46 7.88 35.48
C GLY A 770 -13.90 7.55 34.09
N TRP A 771 -13.95 8.48 33.12
CA TRP A 771 -13.25 8.33 31.84
C TRP A 771 -11.77 8.66 32.04
N THR A 772 -10.91 7.66 31.92
CA THR A 772 -9.46 7.79 32.23
C THR A 772 -8.57 7.67 31.00
N THR A 773 -9.15 7.68 29.80
CA THR A 773 -8.39 7.66 28.53
C THR A 773 -8.02 9.09 28.11
N ASN A 774 -7.09 9.21 27.16
CA ASN A 774 -6.50 10.47 26.69
C ASN A 774 -7.09 10.97 25.38
N VAL A 775 -8.13 10.28 24.91
CA VAL A 775 -8.75 10.51 23.62
C VAL A 775 -10.21 10.78 23.89
N SER A 776 -10.70 11.90 23.36
CA SER A 776 -12.12 12.20 23.35
C SER A 776 -12.80 11.25 22.38
N ARG A 777 -13.96 10.70 22.73
CA ARG A 777 -14.69 9.79 21.85
C ARG A 777 -16.16 10.10 21.78
N VAL A 778 -16.78 9.91 20.63
CA VAL A 778 -18.24 9.73 20.58
C VAL A 778 -18.51 8.24 20.62
N ILE A 779 -19.26 7.81 21.64
CA ILE A 779 -19.59 6.40 21.87
C ILE A 779 -21.09 6.16 21.79
N ASN A 780 -21.49 4.97 21.34
CA ASN A 780 -22.89 4.61 21.16
C ASN A 780 -23.56 4.06 22.43
N VAL A 781 -23.36 4.65 23.62
CA VAL A 781 -24.03 4.20 24.86
C VAL A 781 -25.01 5.22 25.46
N PRO A 782 -26.11 4.76 26.10
CA PRO A 782 -27.21 5.64 26.53
C PRO A 782 -26.96 6.36 27.85
N ASP A 783 -26.10 5.85 28.74
CA ASP A 783 -25.88 6.44 30.07
C ASP A 783 -24.54 6.01 30.70
N LEU A 784 -23.65 6.97 30.97
CA LEU A 784 -22.39 6.76 31.69
C LEU A 784 -22.56 6.67 33.21
N HIS A 785 -23.70 7.13 33.77
CA HIS A 785 -23.88 7.26 35.22
C HIS A 785 -24.05 5.93 35.95
N LYS A 786 -24.14 4.79 35.24
CA LYS A 786 -24.27 3.47 35.85
C LYS A 786 -22.96 2.70 36.01
N GLY A 787 -21.81 3.26 35.63
CA GLY A 787 -20.49 2.69 35.97
C GLY A 787 -20.20 1.29 35.38
N PHE A 788 -21.08 0.78 34.51
CA PHE A 788 -20.91 -0.48 33.80
C PHE A 788 -21.24 -0.24 32.32
N ILE A 789 -20.20 -0.37 31.51
CA ILE A 789 -20.24 -0.48 30.04
C ILE A 789 -20.86 -1.85 29.76
N VAL A 790 -22.20 -1.92 29.66
CA VAL A 790 -22.90 -3.14 29.27
C VAL A 790 -23.13 -3.07 27.75
N PRO A 791 -22.60 -4.02 26.97
CA PRO A 791 -22.84 -4.11 25.55
C PRO A 791 -24.32 -4.27 25.24
N HIS A 792 -24.74 -3.76 24.09
CA HIS A 792 -26.15 -3.62 23.76
C HIS A 792 -26.74 -4.92 23.27
N THR A 793 -27.29 -5.76 24.15
CA THR A 793 -28.08 -6.92 23.69
C THR A 793 -29.45 -6.51 23.11
N GLU A 794 -29.99 -5.34 23.48
CA GLU A 794 -31.31 -4.87 23.02
C GLU A 794 -31.28 -4.01 21.74
N LYS A 795 -30.08 -3.57 21.30
CA LYS A 795 -29.88 -2.73 20.10
C LYS A 795 -28.94 -3.37 19.07
N GLU A 796 -28.66 -4.67 19.16
CA GLU A 796 -27.77 -5.37 18.21
C GLU A 796 -28.24 -5.19 16.77
N GLU A 797 -29.55 -5.27 16.52
CA GLU A 797 -30.15 -5.03 15.20
C GLU A 797 -29.89 -3.59 14.70
N GLU A 798 -29.89 -2.59 15.58
CA GLU A 798 -29.59 -1.19 15.22
C GLU A 798 -28.13 -0.99 14.81
N PHE A 799 -27.22 -1.84 15.29
CA PHE A 799 -25.77 -1.78 15.03
C PHE A 799 -25.26 -3.01 14.27
N PHE A 800 -26.06 -3.54 13.33
CA PHE A 800 -25.64 -4.58 12.38
C PHE A 800 -25.15 -5.88 13.04
N GLY A 801 -25.77 -6.26 14.15
CA GLY A 801 -25.38 -7.42 14.96
C GLY A 801 -24.09 -7.22 15.75
N CYS A 802 -23.60 -5.98 15.90
CA CYS A 802 -22.46 -5.67 16.76
C CYS A 802 -22.93 -5.51 18.21
N PRO A 803 -22.55 -6.42 19.13
CA PRO A 803 -22.91 -6.29 20.53
C PRO A 803 -22.07 -5.24 21.24
N TYR A 804 -20.88 -4.92 20.72
CA TYR A 804 -19.86 -4.12 21.39
C TYR A 804 -20.15 -2.62 21.38
N ILE A 805 -19.56 -1.93 22.35
CA ILE A 805 -19.57 -0.47 22.40
C ILE A 805 -18.54 0.06 21.43
N ILE A 806 -19.03 0.89 20.52
CA ILE A 806 -18.30 1.53 19.45
C ILE A 806 -17.91 2.93 19.88
N GLY A 807 -16.68 3.33 19.57
CA GLY A 807 -16.19 4.68 19.78
C GLY A 807 -15.49 5.22 18.54
N ILE A 808 -15.74 6.50 18.24
CA ILE A 808 -15.00 7.27 17.23
C ILE A 808 -14.02 8.16 17.97
N ASP A 809 -12.73 7.98 17.70
CA ASP A 809 -11.64 8.68 18.37
C ASP A 809 -11.48 10.08 17.78
N ILE A 810 -11.46 11.10 18.64
CA ILE A 810 -11.34 12.51 18.25
C ILE A 810 -9.99 13.05 18.74
N TYR A 811 -9.08 13.23 17.79
CA TYR A 811 -7.78 13.88 17.99
C TYR A 811 -7.94 15.39 17.87
N ILE A 812 -7.53 16.10 18.92
CA ILE A 812 -7.68 17.55 18.98
C ILE A 812 -6.37 18.19 18.53
N LEU A 813 -6.43 18.98 17.47
CA LEU A 813 -5.30 19.71 16.91
C LEU A 813 -5.16 21.06 17.63
N ASP A 814 -4.13 21.17 18.46
CA ASP A 814 -3.81 22.35 19.26
C ASP A 814 -2.78 23.24 18.58
N HIS A 815 -2.86 24.55 18.80
CA HIS A 815 -1.90 25.51 18.25
C HIS A 815 -0.55 25.42 18.97
N ILE A 816 0.52 25.44 18.18
CA ILE A 816 1.90 25.45 18.66
C ILE A 816 2.44 26.88 18.55
N PRO A 817 2.94 27.49 19.64
CA PRO A 817 3.40 28.87 19.59
C PRO A 817 4.63 29.03 18.68
N LEU A 818 4.76 30.20 18.06
CA LEU A 818 5.91 30.56 17.22
C LEU A 818 7.22 30.59 18.01
N ASP A 819 7.15 31.00 19.28
CA ASP A 819 8.32 31.01 20.15
C ASP A 819 8.66 29.58 20.59
N LYS A 820 9.89 29.17 20.30
CA LYS A 820 10.35 27.81 20.56
C LYS A 820 10.49 27.51 22.05
N GLU A 821 10.91 28.49 22.87
CA GLU A 821 11.05 28.29 24.31
C GLU A 821 9.67 28.10 24.96
N GLU A 822 8.68 28.85 24.49
CA GLU A 822 7.28 28.69 24.86
C GLU A 822 6.71 27.32 24.41
N ALA A 823 7.00 26.90 23.18
CA ALA A 823 6.57 25.59 22.67
C ALA A 823 7.21 24.43 23.44
N ASP A 824 8.46 24.58 23.88
CA ASP A 824 9.19 23.60 24.69
C ASP A 824 8.66 23.59 26.12
N LEU A 825 8.38 24.75 26.72
CA LEU A 825 7.79 24.88 28.05
C LEU A 825 6.39 24.25 28.10
N GLN A 826 5.55 24.51 27.09
CA GLN A 826 4.22 23.88 26.96
C GLN A 826 4.35 22.36 26.98
N MET A 827 5.32 21.79 26.26
CA MET A 827 5.57 20.35 26.25
C MET A 827 6.09 19.82 27.57
N ASP A 828 6.95 20.56 28.26
CA ASP A 828 7.47 20.14 29.55
C ASP A 828 6.36 20.12 30.62
N LEU A 829 5.47 21.10 30.61
CA LEU A 829 4.26 21.10 31.44
C LEU A 829 3.35 19.92 31.11
N PHE A 830 3.10 19.68 29.82
CA PHE A 830 2.30 18.56 29.34
C PHE A 830 2.90 17.23 29.79
N ALA A 831 4.19 17.00 29.54
CA ALA A 831 4.92 15.79 29.92
C ALA A 831 4.85 15.51 31.42
N ASN A 832 4.97 16.54 32.27
CA ASN A 832 4.86 16.37 33.71
C ASN A 832 3.42 16.03 34.16
N ALA A 833 2.41 16.60 33.51
CA ALA A 833 1.01 16.26 33.77
C ALA A 833 0.68 14.82 33.33
N ILE A 834 1.18 14.40 32.17
CA ILE A 834 1.09 13.01 31.67
C ILE A 834 1.77 12.04 32.63
N LYS A 835 2.99 12.37 33.08
CA LYS A 835 3.73 11.55 34.03
C LYS A 835 2.98 11.40 35.36
N LEU A 836 2.40 12.48 35.88
CA LEU A 836 1.57 12.42 37.09
C LEU A 836 0.40 11.45 36.93
N LYS A 837 -0.26 11.45 35.76
CA LYS A 837 -1.33 10.50 35.42
C LYS A 837 -0.84 9.05 35.42
N TYR A 838 0.28 8.76 34.75
CA TYR A 838 0.84 7.41 34.69
C TYR A 838 1.32 6.92 36.05
N ASP A 839 2.04 7.77 36.80
CA ASP A 839 2.49 7.46 38.17
C ASP A 839 1.28 7.07 39.06
N LEU A 840 0.14 7.77 38.96
CA LEU A 840 -1.10 7.43 39.65
C LEU A 840 -1.69 6.09 39.21
N ARG A 841 -1.81 5.87 37.89
CA ARG A 841 -2.37 4.64 37.34
C ARG A 841 -1.55 3.42 37.75
N ASP A 842 -0.23 3.51 37.63
CA ASP A 842 0.69 2.42 37.90
C ASP A 842 0.76 2.09 39.41
N ASN A 843 0.38 3.05 40.28
CA ASN A 843 0.17 2.84 41.71
C ASN A 843 -1.26 2.46 42.10
N GLY A 844 -2.09 2.01 41.16
CA GLY A 844 -3.49 1.62 41.43
C GLY A 844 -4.33 2.77 41.98
N ASN A 845 -4.10 3.98 41.48
CA ASN A 845 -4.71 5.25 41.90
C ASN A 845 -4.43 5.65 43.36
N LYS A 846 -3.43 5.04 44.01
CA LYS A 846 -3.00 5.43 45.36
C LYS A 846 -2.00 6.59 45.28
N VAL A 847 -2.25 7.63 46.08
CA VAL A 847 -1.36 8.81 46.15
C VAL A 847 -0.18 8.52 47.08
N THR A 848 0.99 8.26 46.51
CA THR A 848 2.26 8.13 47.24
C THR A 848 2.83 9.51 47.59
N ARG A 849 3.86 9.54 48.44
CA ARG A 849 4.58 10.79 48.76
C ARG A 849 5.16 11.45 47.50
N GLU A 850 5.74 10.66 46.61
CA GLU A 850 6.34 11.14 45.35
C GLU A 850 5.30 11.74 44.41
N ILE A 851 4.14 11.09 44.27
CA ILE A 851 2.99 11.61 43.50
C ILE A 851 2.50 12.93 44.10
N ARG A 852 2.41 13.01 45.43
CA ARG A 852 2.00 14.24 46.11
C ARG A 852 2.99 15.39 45.92
N ASP A 853 4.29 15.10 45.93
CA ASP A 853 5.33 16.09 45.71
C ASP A 853 5.35 16.57 44.24
N ARG A 854 5.14 15.67 43.27
CA ARG A 854 4.95 16.03 41.85
C ARG A 854 3.68 16.86 41.64
N ALA A 855 2.56 16.49 42.27
CA ALA A 855 1.32 17.25 42.21
C ALA A 855 1.53 18.68 42.71
N LYS A 856 2.23 18.89 43.83
CA LYS A 856 2.59 20.24 44.33
C LYS A 856 3.50 21.02 43.38
N ALA A 857 4.42 20.35 42.70
CA ALA A 857 5.25 21.00 41.68
C ALA A 857 4.39 21.50 40.52
N MET A 858 3.41 20.69 40.08
CA MET A 858 2.44 21.08 39.06
C MET A 858 1.52 22.22 39.52
N GLU A 859 1.10 22.23 40.79
CA GLU A 859 0.31 23.34 41.36
C GLU A 859 1.05 24.67 41.22
N LYS A 860 2.35 24.67 41.53
CA LYS A 860 3.21 25.85 41.42
C LYS A 860 3.42 26.25 39.96
N ALA A 861 3.72 25.28 39.09
CA ALA A 861 4.07 25.54 37.69
C ALA A 861 2.87 26.04 36.87
N CYS A 862 1.68 25.49 37.12
CA CYS A 862 0.46 25.81 36.37
C CYS A 862 -0.47 26.79 37.08
N ASN A 863 -0.09 27.30 38.27
CA ASN A 863 -0.95 28.10 39.14
C ASN A 863 -2.34 27.45 39.39
N PHE A 864 -2.33 26.13 39.58
CA PHE A 864 -3.52 25.29 39.79
C PHE A 864 -3.49 24.70 41.21
N LYS A 865 -4.64 24.35 41.80
CA LYS A 865 -4.68 23.64 43.10
C LYS A 865 -5.51 22.38 43.03
N PHE A 866 -4.90 21.25 43.38
CA PHE A 866 -5.61 19.99 43.57
C PHE A 866 -6.43 20.07 44.85
N LYS A 867 -7.69 19.62 44.78
CA LYS A 867 -8.62 19.73 45.93
C LYS A 867 -8.24 18.76 47.05
N ASN A 868 -7.98 17.51 46.70
CA ASN A 868 -7.53 16.47 47.61
C ASN A 868 -6.94 15.28 46.83
N ASP A 869 -6.36 14.31 47.54
CA ASP A 869 -5.71 13.12 46.96
C ASP A 869 -6.63 12.32 46.03
N SER A 870 -7.92 12.19 46.36
CA SER A 870 -8.87 11.41 45.54
C SER A 870 -9.22 12.06 44.20
N THR A 871 -8.98 13.37 44.05
CA THR A 871 -9.29 14.10 42.81
C THR A 871 -8.08 14.32 41.91
N ILE A 872 -6.85 13.97 42.34
CA ILE A 872 -5.62 14.27 41.58
C ILE A 872 -5.68 13.69 40.17
N LEU A 873 -6.14 12.45 39.99
CA LEU A 873 -6.28 11.85 38.66
C LEU A 873 -7.22 12.66 37.76
N SER A 874 -8.47 12.87 38.19
CA SER A 874 -9.47 13.62 37.43
C SER A 874 -9.04 15.07 37.13
N GLN A 875 -8.35 15.72 38.07
CA GLN A 875 -7.88 17.09 37.90
C GLN A 875 -6.59 17.17 37.06
N SER A 876 -5.77 16.12 37.05
CA SER A 876 -4.59 16.03 36.17
C SER A 876 -5.01 15.93 34.71
N LEU A 877 -6.08 15.18 34.42
CA LEU A 877 -6.70 15.11 33.09
C LEU A 877 -7.21 16.49 32.62
N LYS A 878 -7.92 17.22 33.49
CA LYS A 878 -8.33 18.61 33.21
C LYS A 878 -7.14 19.53 32.95
N LEU A 879 -6.06 19.34 33.70
CA LEU A 879 -4.85 20.13 33.56
C LEU A 879 -4.14 19.85 32.22
N ILE A 880 -4.13 18.60 31.76
CA ILE A 880 -3.60 18.21 30.45
C ILE A 880 -4.36 18.92 29.33
N GLY A 881 -5.70 18.88 29.35
CA GLY A 881 -6.52 19.62 28.38
C GLY A 881 -6.32 21.13 28.45
N ALA A 882 -6.11 21.70 29.64
CA ALA A 882 -5.82 23.13 29.82
C ALA A 882 -4.43 23.53 29.27
N ILE A 883 -3.40 22.71 29.49
CA ILE A 883 -2.04 22.94 28.95
C ILE A 883 -2.03 22.84 27.42
N SER A 884 -2.78 21.87 26.89
CA SER A 884 -2.85 21.65 25.44
C SER A 884 -3.40 22.87 24.69
N GLN A 885 -4.40 23.54 25.28
CA GLN A 885 -5.03 24.73 24.68
C GLN A 885 -4.48 26.08 25.16
N LEU A 886 -3.23 26.13 25.66
CA LEU A 886 -2.63 27.39 26.14
C LEU A 886 -2.51 28.46 25.06
N TYR A 887 -2.41 28.05 23.80
CA TYR A 887 -2.21 28.91 22.64
C TYR A 887 -3.38 28.79 21.66
N GLY A 888 -3.65 29.86 20.93
CA GLY A 888 -4.71 29.99 19.94
C GLY A 888 -4.21 30.30 18.52
N PRO A 889 -5.14 30.55 17.57
CA PRO A 889 -4.84 30.70 16.14
C PRO A 889 -3.86 31.81 15.76
N GLU A 890 -3.72 32.81 16.61
CA GLU A 890 -2.84 33.98 16.41
C GLU A 890 -1.43 33.76 16.94
N ASP A 891 -1.21 32.73 17.77
CA ASP A 891 0.05 32.49 18.46
C ASP A 891 1.03 31.63 17.64
N GLY A 892 0.53 30.97 16.58
CA GLY A 892 1.23 29.92 15.84
C GLY A 892 0.71 29.69 14.42
N ASP A 893 1.57 29.19 13.54
CA ASP A 893 1.20 28.71 12.19
C ASP A 893 1.13 27.18 12.09
N GLU A 894 1.43 26.50 13.20
CA GLU A 894 1.48 25.05 13.30
C GLU A 894 0.42 24.52 14.27
N LEU A 895 -0.09 23.35 13.94
CA LEU A 895 -1.00 22.54 14.74
C LEU A 895 -0.30 21.25 15.15
N GLY A 896 -0.69 20.67 16.28
CA GLY A 896 -0.26 19.34 16.67
C GLY A 896 -1.22 18.68 17.65
N TYR A 897 -1.32 17.36 17.56
CA TYR A 897 -1.91 16.58 18.65
C TYR A 897 -0.85 16.37 19.75
N MET A 898 -1.06 16.98 20.92
CA MET A 898 -0.04 17.13 21.96
C MET A 898 0.57 15.80 22.44
N TYR A 899 -0.22 14.72 22.50
CA TYR A 899 0.29 13.39 22.85
C TYR A 899 1.26 12.81 21.82
N THR A 900 0.96 13.01 20.53
CA THR A 900 1.87 12.56 19.46
C THR A 900 3.11 13.43 19.41
N ARG A 901 2.96 14.74 19.62
CA ARG A 901 4.09 15.67 19.75
C ARG A 901 4.99 15.34 20.95
N PHE A 902 4.41 14.85 22.05
CA PHE A 902 5.16 14.34 23.20
C PHE A 902 6.02 13.12 22.85
N GLN A 903 5.52 12.22 22.00
CA GLN A 903 6.27 11.05 21.52
C GLN A 903 7.31 11.43 20.45
N SER A 904 6.97 12.37 19.57
CA SER A 904 7.84 12.86 18.50
C SER A 904 7.61 14.35 18.27
N ARG A 905 8.58 15.19 18.67
CA ARG A 905 8.51 16.65 18.48
C ARG A 905 8.49 17.08 17.00
N ARG A 906 8.67 16.16 16.05
CA ARG A 906 8.67 16.41 14.60
C ARG A 906 7.28 16.34 13.96
N ILE A 907 6.29 15.73 14.64
CA ILE A 907 4.93 15.59 14.10
C ILE A 907 4.16 16.87 14.44
N VAL A 908 4.20 17.80 13.49
CA VAL A 908 3.46 19.06 13.49
C VAL A 908 2.94 19.30 12.08
N TYR A 909 1.83 20.00 11.98
CA TYR A 909 1.15 20.25 10.72
C TYR A 909 0.96 21.75 10.49
N ARG A 910 1.00 22.22 9.25
CA ARG A 910 0.64 23.63 9.01
C ARG A 910 -0.87 23.82 9.16
N LYS A 911 -1.28 24.87 9.88
CA LYS A 911 -2.71 25.16 10.13
C LYS A 911 -3.53 25.29 8.85
N GLU A 912 -2.93 25.86 7.80
CA GLU A 912 -3.54 26.04 6.47
C GLU A 912 -4.02 24.73 5.82
N TRP A 913 -3.42 23.58 6.15
CA TRP A 913 -3.81 22.29 5.58
C TRP A 913 -5.22 21.86 6.03
N PHE A 914 -5.69 22.41 7.16
CA PHE A 914 -6.96 22.10 7.80
C PHE A 914 -8.00 23.24 7.67
N GLU A 915 -7.79 24.19 6.75
CA GLU A 915 -8.76 25.27 6.48
C GLU A 915 -9.93 24.83 5.58
N SER A 916 -9.77 23.72 4.87
CA SER A 916 -10.83 23.14 4.03
C SER A 916 -10.63 21.64 3.88
N SER A 917 -11.72 20.94 3.55
CA SER A 917 -11.72 19.50 3.32
C SER A 917 -12.01 19.14 1.86
N VAL A 918 -11.71 17.88 1.52
CA VAL A 918 -12.20 17.20 0.32
C VAL A 918 -12.83 15.87 0.70
N SER A 919 -13.94 15.51 0.07
CA SER A 919 -14.62 14.25 0.33
C SER A 919 -13.99 13.11 -0.49
N LEU A 920 -13.54 12.05 0.16
CA LEU A 920 -12.97 10.87 -0.48
C LEU A 920 -13.79 9.60 -0.18
N PRO A 921 -13.80 8.59 -1.07
CA PRO A 921 -14.49 7.32 -0.82
C PRO A 921 -13.90 6.56 0.38
N PHE A 922 -14.78 6.04 1.24
CA PHE A 922 -14.43 5.18 2.37
C PHE A 922 -15.52 4.13 2.58
N GLU A 923 -15.19 2.87 2.32
CA GLU A 923 -16.12 1.74 2.30
C GLU A 923 -17.36 2.03 1.43
N THR A 924 -18.53 2.09 2.06
CA THR A 924 -19.83 2.31 1.43
C THR A 924 -20.25 3.78 1.45
N THR A 925 -19.43 4.67 2.02
CA THR A 925 -19.66 6.10 2.20
C THR A 925 -18.52 6.95 1.61
N THR A 926 -18.58 8.26 1.78
CA THR A 926 -17.44 9.16 1.73
C THR A 926 -17.13 9.71 3.12
N VAL A 927 -15.91 10.22 3.29
CA VAL A 927 -15.43 10.89 4.50
C VAL A 927 -14.63 12.13 4.12
N GLU A 928 -14.57 13.11 5.02
CA GLU A 928 -13.84 14.36 4.80
C GLU A 928 -12.36 14.18 5.19
N VAL A 929 -11.44 14.52 4.27
CA VAL A 929 -9.99 14.59 4.53
C VAL A 929 -9.50 16.03 4.38
N PRO A 930 -8.36 16.42 4.99
CA PRO A 930 -7.81 17.77 4.80
C PRO A 930 -7.49 18.00 3.31
N LYS A 931 -7.66 19.21 2.79
CA LYS A 931 -7.38 19.49 1.36
C LYS A 931 -5.97 19.08 0.93
N GLU A 932 -5.01 19.25 1.83
CA GLU A 932 -3.60 18.87 1.65
C GLU A 932 -3.29 17.50 2.30
N TYR A 933 -4.24 16.56 2.32
CA TYR A 933 -4.13 15.26 2.99
C TYR A 933 -2.85 14.47 2.68
N MET A 934 -2.31 14.60 1.47
CA MET A 934 -1.04 13.95 1.12
C MET A 934 0.14 14.48 1.95
N LYS A 935 0.15 15.77 2.33
CA LYS A 935 1.18 16.33 3.21
C LYS A 935 1.02 15.82 4.64
N VAL A 936 -0.22 15.69 5.11
CA VAL A 936 -0.55 15.11 6.43
C VAL A 936 -0.04 13.67 6.52
N ILE A 937 -0.41 12.81 5.55
CA ILE A 937 0.07 11.43 5.46
C ILE A 937 1.61 11.35 5.41
N MET A 938 2.26 12.26 4.67
CA MET A 938 3.72 12.28 4.58
C MET A 938 4.39 12.68 5.91
N VAL A 939 3.75 13.51 6.73
CA VAL A 939 4.24 13.84 8.09
C VAL A 939 4.07 12.64 9.03
N GLU A 940 2.94 11.95 8.96
CA GLU A 940 2.60 10.86 9.90
C GLU A 940 3.32 9.54 9.59
N VAL A 941 3.33 9.14 8.31
CA VAL A 941 3.80 7.80 7.89
C VAL A 941 4.89 7.86 6.80
N GLY A 942 5.19 9.04 6.26
CA GLY A 942 6.22 9.23 5.24
C GLY A 942 5.97 8.44 3.96
N VAL A 943 7.01 8.23 3.14
CA VAL A 943 6.94 7.51 1.84
C VAL A 943 6.43 6.06 1.95
N SER A 944 6.41 5.51 3.16
CA SER A 944 5.93 4.15 3.44
C SER A 944 4.43 3.96 3.25
N TRP A 945 3.65 5.05 3.11
CA TRP A 945 2.21 5.01 2.90
C TRP A 945 1.78 4.16 1.68
N LYS A 946 2.65 4.03 0.67
CA LYS A 946 2.39 3.21 -0.54
C LYS A 946 2.55 1.71 -0.33
N VAL A 947 3.14 1.28 0.79
CA VAL A 947 3.45 -0.12 1.05
C VAL A 947 2.43 -0.70 2.03
N GLY A 948 1.78 -1.81 1.67
CA GLY A 948 0.90 -2.60 2.54
C GLY A 948 1.69 -3.22 3.69
N TYR A 949 1.74 -2.55 4.85
CA TYR A 949 2.53 -3.02 5.99
C TYR A 949 1.75 -2.92 7.31
N ARG A 950 1.68 -4.04 8.04
CA ARG A 950 1.09 -4.13 9.38
C ARG A 950 2.07 -3.56 10.40
N GLY A 951 1.86 -2.31 10.80
CA GLY A 951 2.59 -1.68 11.89
C GLY A 951 1.88 -1.75 13.23
N GLY A 952 2.64 -1.55 14.31
CA GLY A 952 2.10 -1.64 15.67
C GLY A 952 0.93 -0.68 15.88
N ALA A 953 0.07 -1.02 16.83
CA ALA A 953 -1.13 -0.27 17.18
C ALA A 953 -0.95 0.47 18.52
N SER A 954 -1.70 1.55 18.73
CA SER A 954 -1.76 2.29 20.00
C SER A 954 -2.54 1.54 21.09
N HIS A 955 -3.32 0.52 20.69
CA HIS A 955 -4.07 -0.38 21.56
C HIS A 955 -4.07 -1.82 21.04
N ASP A 956 -4.60 -2.74 21.85
CA ASP A 956 -4.77 -4.13 21.47
C ASP A 956 -5.81 -4.26 20.34
N TYR A 957 -5.51 -5.11 19.36
CA TYR A 957 -6.45 -5.50 18.30
C TYR A 957 -7.08 -6.88 18.58
N PRO A 958 -8.39 -7.06 18.35
CA PRO A 958 -9.39 -6.01 18.13
C PRO A 958 -9.89 -5.41 19.46
N PHE A 959 -10.38 -4.18 19.43
CA PHE A 959 -10.77 -3.39 20.60
C PHE A 959 -11.82 -4.11 21.46
N TYR A 960 -12.70 -4.89 20.81
CA TYR A 960 -13.78 -5.60 21.48
C TYR A 960 -13.32 -6.80 22.32
N LYS A 961 -12.09 -7.32 22.15
CA LYS A 961 -11.59 -8.43 23.01
C LYS A 961 -11.50 -8.07 24.49
N LYS A 962 -11.29 -6.78 24.81
CA LYS A 962 -11.33 -6.33 26.21
C LYS A 962 -12.76 -6.38 26.74
N GLN A 963 -13.73 -5.96 25.92
CA GLN A 963 -15.15 -5.98 26.28
C GLN A 963 -15.64 -7.42 26.50
N GLU A 964 -15.28 -8.37 25.62
CA GLU A 964 -15.59 -9.79 25.79
C GLU A 964 -15.09 -10.35 27.13
N ARG A 965 -13.82 -10.11 27.47
CA ARG A 965 -13.23 -10.53 28.76
C ARG A 965 -13.96 -9.94 29.96
N ASP A 966 -14.41 -8.69 29.88
CA ASP A 966 -15.11 -8.03 30.98
C ASP A 966 -16.56 -8.52 31.13
N LEU A 967 -17.17 -9.03 30.06
CA LEU A 967 -18.48 -9.69 30.08
C LEU A 967 -18.43 -11.11 30.60
N GLU A 968 -17.40 -11.87 30.21
CA GLU A 968 -17.16 -13.22 30.72
C GLU A 968 -17.02 -13.19 32.25
N LYS A 969 -16.29 -12.20 32.80
CA LYS A 969 -16.20 -11.99 34.26
C LYS A 969 -17.55 -11.70 34.92
N GLN A 970 -18.50 -11.16 34.17
CA GLN A 970 -19.87 -10.88 34.63
C GLN A 970 -20.83 -12.04 34.36
N GLY A 971 -20.36 -13.15 33.77
CA GLY A 971 -21.18 -14.32 33.45
C GLY A 971 -22.04 -14.16 32.18
N ILE A 972 -21.75 -13.15 31.35
CA ILE A 972 -22.46 -12.89 30.10
C ILE A 972 -21.65 -13.50 28.94
N VAL A 973 -22.27 -14.38 28.16
CA VAL A 973 -21.66 -15.03 26.99
C VAL A 973 -22.29 -14.45 25.72
N ILE A 974 -21.48 -13.81 24.87
CA ILE A 974 -21.89 -13.33 23.55
C ILE A 974 -21.78 -14.50 22.56
N SER A 975 -22.86 -14.83 21.86
CA SER A 975 -22.94 -15.95 20.88
C SER A 975 -22.21 -15.66 19.57
#